data_AF-A0A960ALQ6-F1
#
_entry.id   AF-A0A960ALQ6-F1
#
_cell.length_a   1.000
_cell.length_b   1.000
_cell.length_c   1.000
_cell.angle_alpha   90.00
_cell.angle_beta   90.00
_cell.angle_gamma   90.00
#
_symmetry.space_group_name_H-M   'P 1'
#
loop_
_entity.id
_entity.type
_entity.pdbx_description
1 polymer ?
#
loop_
_entity_poly.entity_id
_entity_poly.type
_entity_poly.pdbx_seq_one_letter_code
_entity_poly.pdbx_strand_id
1 'polypeptide(L)'
;TAVRPVADTAPQPPRDLLSRLWPTGYHPGRAYLIVLAVSTFIVSRWFRAGTFIATGDMGPLIRQGWEPGVLWSWNYQVTGAGSAAHTIGRAPEFLLIWLSGVFGFDETVAQWLFYSIIYGLVAFGVAYAAGAIVRSEWGIVVAGTFAVMNGFFLTRIPNPLNIISVGTLALLTGMALRVAQGRTMPAPLAGFAFIPIAFLAFNPPMFVVAVAWTVLFAPVLAGMLYGWRGLVRLLKWDVLAAPWVVVLNLWWILPFLQAYTGGGGAESNATFTDPTNWTWAQINNQIPNILTLTANWAWYLPQYLPFTDALDRPTWIWIRYLIPALVFAAPLAALPIRRRASMVLLGLSGVFVFLAKGLMEPLSDVNLMLYLKMPGFWLFREPMSKLGQLLVTFFAIQLAILAEGVYHRWRQRDHTPARWPKFLPHPSTLAFVAATAGTLLAIAYPYPVATGGVIPDARPMQPSAHVRVPEYWRSMAATINADPSPGKVLVLPLDDYYQMPTQWGFFGVDSIANLLIKRGVVQPKPDGYFGDVPGYKADITGIQTALLSGDLTAVPRLLDASGIDKIIVRHDLIRDMPGRSIADDDVLTKALKRTEGMTLAAEGELDLWKAPPESGELARAYSNIVTVGARPDAGAAVIGSIGTDSAAMALKSSTKAPLYPVVDDTPQVTDDTVQWPVPAVDEGNPETTVELLPGRFVVAQRARAAAVLTPSLDEQAGRLVFTDPTKVRLDGEVVSERPPLRVPVKRTDIVAVKVGSRAVSLDQWGREALPRAPGMPVARSSVPVGSAAPLTAFAPSKQPADPAPPSEVYDCNNYEPRPAEELKLRKETVQTDAGPAIRLSAVDHAACTRIEIRDAVPGRTYRVRLEYRMVEGKRPQICLWQVGTDGCTLAPRPTINAGWHPYEQIVTVEPDADKLILVLHADVGERLLGKTVTDYRSISIEALDPVLETEIWPPEIPQREIDVEGGKHTLSVTGGLSGSSLSEFEPLQDCFRYDDRTQQEAGLMASYSGDLRDPTITLGARDHMACLGATVPDMGQSSLYRFSLESRPINDRNPKFCLYLRGPDRCQRLPVIAEWDDWTPFATLVGPDAKAVETRVYLYGLRTLEGTEQSRVEYRSVRLNPVASPSSVVLVRQPYGGTPDVMDERFIPVESKRINPTRTDITAGPGAALVALTETNAPGWSLSGFGKSSAAQGWMASWRVEGQPVDAAARYLPASTSRLGLYLLPVALGAAFLAMLTGAWWRRRRLRRSNP
;
A
#
# COMPACT_ATOMS: atom_id res chain seq x y z
N THR A 1 3.51 -83.47 -52.06
CA THR A 1 2.57 -84.14 -51.13
C THR A 1 2.78 -83.51 -49.76
N ALA A 2 1.84 -82.87 -49.05
CA ALA A 2 0.39 -82.78 -49.13
C ALA A 2 -0.10 -81.40 -48.61
N VAL A 3 -1.38 -81.16 -48.87
CA VAL A 3 -2.21 -79.94 -48.81
C VAL A 3 -2.53 -79.41 -47.39
N ARG A 4 -2.70 -78.08 -47.22
CA ARG A 4 -3.80 -77.40 -46.47
C ARG A 4 -3.71 -75.84 -46.53
N PRO A 5 -4.81 -75.09 -46.28
CA PRO A 5 -5.46 -74.26 -47.30
C PRO A 5 -5.35 -72.74 -47.10
N VAL A 6 -5.64 -72.03 -48.19
CA VAL A 6 -5.87 -70.57 -48.29
C VAL A 6 -7.19 -70.20 -47.61
N ALA A 7 -7.20 -69.13 -46.82
CA ALA A 7 -8.40 -68.49 -46.32
C ALA A 7 -8.60 -67.13 -47.00
N ASP A 8 -9.83 -66.90 -47.46
CA ASP A 8 -10.32 -65.73 -48.18
C ASP A 8 -10.03 -64.39 -47.50
N THR A 9 -9.48 -63.45 -48.28
CA THR A 9 -9.46 -62.02 -47.95
C THR A 9 -10.74 -61.36 -48.47
N ALA A 10 -11.69 -61.09 -47.59
CA ALA A 10 -12.77 -60.13 -47.86
C ALA A 10 -12.18 -58.70 -47.98
N PRO A 11 -12.69 -57.86 -48.91
CA PRO A 11 -12.24 -56.48 -49.03
C PRO A 11 -12.66 -55.67 -47.79
N GLN A 12 -11.70 -55.05 -47.11
CA GLN A 12 -11.99 -54.08 -46.05
C GLN A 12 -12.75 -52.88 -46.63
N PRO A 13 -13.78 -52.36 -45.94
CA PRO A 13 -14.48 -51.16 -46.38
C PRO A 13 -13.52 -49.96 -46.41
N PRO A 14 -13.78 -48.95 -47.26
CA PRO A 14 -12.90 -47.79 -47.39
C PRO A 14 -12.77 -47.09 -46.04
N ARG A 15 -11.52 -47.04 -45.53
CA ARG A 15 -11.16 -46.29 -44.33
C ARG A 15 -11.50 -44.82 -44.54
N ASP A 16 -12.41 -44.32 -43.70
CA ASP A 16 -12.83 -42.92 -43.61
C ASP A 16 -11.61 -41.97 -43.54
N LEU A 17 -11.68 -40.83 -44.22
CA LEU A 17 -10.59 -39.85 -44.38
C LEU A 17 -10.09 -39.33 -43.02
N LEU A 18 -10.97 -39.30 -42.01
CA LEU A 18 -10.65 -38.96 -40.61
C LEU A 18 -9.77 -40.01 -39.91
N SER A 19 -9.88 -41.29 -40.29
CA SER A 19 -9.05 -42.37 -39.73
C SER A 19 -7.62 -42.39 -40.28
N ARG A 20 -7.36 -41.71 -41.41
CA ARG A 20 -6.01 -41.51 -41.97
C ARG A 20 -5.25 -40.38 -41.28
N LEU A 21 -5.95 -39.39 -40.70
CA LEU A 21 -5.32 -38.30 -39.95
C LEU A 21 -4.92 -38.72 -38.53
N TRP A 22 -5.54 -39.78 -37.95
CA TRP A 22 -5.15 -40.29 -36.64
C TRP A 22 -5.25 -41.83 -36.51
N PRO A 23 -4.12 -42.56 -36.53
CA PRO A 23 -4.09 -44.01 -36.33
C PRO A 23 -4.65 -44.41 -34.96
N THR A 24 -5.26 -45.59 -34.88
CA THR A 24 -5.71 -46.22 -33.62
C THR A 24 -4.52 -46.60 -32.75
N GLY A 25 -4.26 -45.81 -31.71
CA GLY A 25 -3.22 -46.03 -30.70
C GLY A 25 -3.24 -44.92 -29.63
N TYR A 26 -2.74 -45.21 -28.43
CA TYR A 26 -2.65 -44.24 -27.33
C TYR A 26 -1.74 -43.06 -27.72
N HIS A 27 -2.33 -41.89 -27.96
CA HIS A 27 -1.61 -40.66 -28.28
C HIS A 27 -1.86 -39.60 -27.19
N PRO A 28 -0.95 -39.40 -26.22
CA PRO A 28 -1.10 -38.39 -25.18
C PRO A 28 -1.27 -36.96 -25.74
N GLY A 29 -0.89 -36.74 -27.01
CA GLY A 29 -1.15 -35.49 -27.72
C GLY A 29 -2.64 -35.12 -27.81
N ARG A 30 -3.56 -36.09 -27.90
CA ARG A 30 -5.00 -35.82 -27.90
C ARG A 30 -5.47 -35.22 -26.57
N ALA A 31 -5.08 -35.84 -25.46
CA ALA A 31 -5.39 -35.32 -24.12
C ALA A 31 -4.86 -33.89 -23.93
N TYR A 32 -3.64 -33.59 -24.40
CA TYR A 32 -3.07 -32.26 -24.31
C TYR A 32 -3.86 -31.21 -25.12
N LEU A 33 -4.30 -31.56 -26.34
CA LEU A 33 -5.13 -30.66 -27.15
C LEU A 33 -6.51 -30.41 -26.52
N ILE A 34 -7.12 -31.44 -25.93
CA ILE A 34 -8.42 -31.31 -25.24
C ILE A 34 -8.29 -30.31 -24.08
N VAL A 35 -7.29 -30.47 -23.21
CA VAL A 35 -7.16 -29.58 -22.03
C VAL A 35 -6.76 -28.16 -22.42
N LEU A 36 -6.00 -27.98 -23.51
CA LEU A 36 -5.73 -26.66 -24.09
C LEU A 36 -7.01 -26.00 -24.60
N ALA A 37 -7.84 -26.72 -25.35
CA ALA A 37 -9.13 -26.21 -25.83
C ALA A 37 -10.07 -25.81 -24.68
N VAL A 38 -10.13 -26.63 -23.62
CA VAL A 38 -10.90 -26.31 -22.40
C VAL A 38 -10.36 -25.02 -21.74
N SER A 39 -9.05 -24.90 -21.58
CA SER A 39 -8.41 -23.72 -20.99
C SER A 39 -8.70 -22.44 -21.80
N THR A 40 -8.52 -22.47 -23.13
CA THR A 40 -8.81 -21.34 -24.02
C THR A 40 -10.28 -20.96 -24.02
N PHE A 41 -11.19 -21.94 -23.94
CA PHE A 41 -12.63 -21.67 -23.83
C PHE A 41 -12.94 -20.93 -22.52
N ILE A 42 -12.40 -21.39 -21.39
CA ILE A 42 -12.57 -20.76 -20.08
C ILE A 42 -12.05 -19.32 -20.10
N VAL A 43 -10.80 -19.11 -20.55
CA VAL A 43 -10.20 -17.76 -20.59
C VAL A 43 -11.01 -16.82 -21.47
N SER A 44 -11.50 -17.29 -22.61
CA SER A 44 -12.33 -16.46 -23.50
C SER A 44 -13.63 -15.95 -22.86
N ARG A 45 -14.11 -16.60 -21.78
CA ARG A 45 -15.28 -16.12 -21.01
C ARG A 45 -14.95 -14.99 -20.04
N TRP A 46 -13.67 -14.75 -19.75
CA TRP A 46 -13.20 -13.71 -18.84
C TRP A 46 -13.09 -12.34 -19.47
N PHE A 47 -13.08 -12.26 -20.80
CA PHE A 47 -12.80 -11.02 -21.52
C PHE A 47 -14.06 -10.43 -22.16
N ARG A 48 -14.09 -9.10 -22.22
CA ARG A 48 -15.07 -8.32 -22.98
C ARG A 48 -14.35 -7.45 -24.00
N ALA A 49 -14.96 -7.33 -25.18
CA ALA A 49 -14.39 -6.54 -26.28
C ALA A 49 -14.11 -5.09 -25.84
N GLY A 50 -12.92 -4.60 -26.15
CA GLY A 50 -12.49 -3.23 -25.86
C GLY A 50 -12.34 -2.92 -24.37
N THR A 51 -12.07 -3.92 -23.53
CA THR A 51 -11.78 -3.74 -22.10
C THR A 51 -10.56 -4.56 -21.69
N PHE A 52 -9.82 -4.05 -20.71
CA PHE A 52 -8.79 -4.83 -20.02
C PHE A 52 -9.39 -5.50 -18.79
N ILE A 53 -8.83 -6.64 -18.39
CA ILE A 53 -8.95 -7.13 -17.02
C ILE A 53 -7.93 -6.37 -16.18
N ALA A 54 -8.39 -5.45 -15.34
CA ALA A 54 -7.54 -4.65 -14.46
C ALA A 54 -8.25 -4.37 -13.13
N THR A 55 -7.63 -4.77 -12.03
CA THR A 55 -8.10 -4.53 -10.66
C THR A 55 -7.04 -4.97 -9.66
N GLY A 56 -7.04 -4.39 -8.46
CA GLY A 56 -6.11 -4.79 -7.39
C GLY A 56 -4.66 -4.69 -7.86
N ASP A 57 -3.90 -5.77 -7.78
CA ASP A 57 -2.48 -5.80 -8.21
C ASP A 57 -2.26 -5.84 -9.74
N MET A 58 -3.34 -5.81 -10.54
CA MET A 58 -3.28 -5.89 -12.00
C MET A 58 -3.71 -4.60 -12.66
N GLY A 59 -2.77 -3.91 -13.31
CA GLY A 59 -3.06 -2.80 -14.22
C GLY A 59 -3.33 -3.26 -15.66
N PRO A 60 -3.81 -2.38 -16.55
CA PRO A 60 -4.01 -2.65 -17.97
C PRO A 60 -2.74 -3.17 -18.67
N LEU A 61 -2.89 -4.01 -19.70
CA LEU A 61 -1.77 -4.54 -20.49
C LEU A 61 -1.29 -3.52 -21.55
N ILE A 62 -0.96 -2.31 -21.12
CA ILE A 62 -0.39 -1.26 -21.98
C ILE A 62 1.11 -1.15 -21.67
N ARG A 63 1.97 -1.05 -22.68
CA ARG A 63 3.44 -1.05 -22.48
C ARG A 63 4.18 0.06 -23.23
N GLN A 64 3.45 1.04 -23.76
CA GLN A 64 3.99 2.12 -24.58
C GLN A 64 5.07 2.93 -23.84
N GLY A 65 4.84 3.30 -22.58
CA GLY A 65 5.77 4.08 -21.78
C GLY A 65 7.09 3.34 -21.47
N TRP A 66 7.09 2.01 -21.58
CA TRP A 66 8.22 1.17 -21.24
C TRP A 66 9.13 0.90 -22.44
N GLU A 67 8.62 1.08 -23.66
CA GLU A 67 9.33 0.83 -24.93
C GLU A 67 10.73 1.45 -24.99
N PRO A 68 10.96 2.72 -24.58
CA PRO A 68 12.28 3.34 -24.73
C PRO A 68 13.37 2.67 -23.89
N GLY A 69 13.00 2.05 -22.76
CA GLY A 69 13.93 1.53 -21.75
C GLY A 69 13.97 0.01 -21.60
N VAL A 70 12.99 -0.73 -22.14
CA VAL A 70 12.81 -2.16 -21.84
C VAL A 70 14.02 -3.04 -22.23
N LEU A 71 14.77 -2.65 -23.26
CA LEU A 71 15.94 -3.40 -23.72
C LEU A 71 17.24 -3.03 -22.99
N TRP A 72 17.14 -2.21 -21.95
CA TRP A 72 18.26 -1.73 -21.15
C TRP A 72 18.03 -2.10 -19.69
N SER A 73 19.13 -2.40 -18.99
CA SER A 73 19.06 -2.64 -17.54
C SER A 73 18.97 -1.35 -16.73
N TRP A 74 19.01 -0.17 -17.36
CA TRP A 74 18.72 1.13 -16.74
C TRP A 74 17.48 1.75 -17.39
N ASN A 75 16.45 2.08 -16.61
CA ASN A 75 15.25 2.78 -17.08
C ASN A 75 14.44 3.38 -15.92
N TYR A 76 13.29 4.00 -16.23
CA TYR A 76 12.43 4.73 -15.29
C TYR A 76 11.20 3.95 -14.82
N GLN A 77 11.23 2.62 -14.97
CA GLN A 77 10.03 1.81 -14.76
C GLN A 77 9.83 1.36 -13.32
N VAL A 78 10.93 1.27 -12.60
CA VAL A 78 10.96 0.94 -11.18
C VAL A 78 10.90 2.21 -10.34
N THR A 79 11.61 3.26 -10.75
CA THR A 79 11.69 4.57 -10.09
C THR A 79 11.57 5.70 -11.11
N GLY A 80 10.97 6.82 -10.71
CA GLY A 80 10.90 8.01 -11.57
C GLY A 80 12.27 8.67 -11.78
N ALA A 81 13.17 8.51 -10.80
CA ALA A 81 14.55 8.99 -10.85
C ALA A 81 15.47 8.25 -11.82
N GLY A 82 15.04 7.09 -12.32
CA GLY A 82 15.86 6.16 -13.11
C GLY A 82 16.63 5.20 -12.22
N SER A 83 16.58 3.90 -12.51
CA SER A 83 17.31 2.89 -11.75
C SER A 83 17.72 1.71 -12.61
N ALA A 84 18.55 0.84 -12.03
CA ALA A 84 18.66 -0.51 -12.56
C ALA A 84 17.30 -1.22 -12.48
N ALA A 85 16.90 -1.86 -13.57
CA ALA A 85 15.56 -2.39 -13.75
C ALA A 85 15.60 -3.76 -14.43
N HIS A 86 14.62 -4.58 -14.06
CA HIS A 86 14.44 -5.95 -14.55
C HIS A 86 13.20 -6.09 -15.44
N THR A 87 12.65 -4.96 -15.91
CA THR A 87 11.45 -4.91 -16.77
C THR A 87 11.60 -5.68 -18.06
N ILE A 88 12.84 -5.89 -18.54
CA ILE A 88 13.10 -6.76 -19.69
C ILE A 88 12.47 -8.14 -19.49
N GLY A 89 12.40 -8.67 -18.26
CA GLY A 89 11.76 -9.96 -17.96
C GLY A 89 10.30 -10.09 -18.45
N ARG A 90 9.62 -8.96 -18.72
CA ARG A 90 8.29 -8.89 -19.34
C ARG A 90 8.30 -8.78 -20.87
N ALA A 91 9.44 -8.94 -21.54
CA ALA A 91 9.58 -8.93 -23.00
C ALA A 91 8.54 -9.80 -23.74
N PRO A 92 8.08 -10.95 -23.21
CA PRO A 92 6.99 -11.70 -23.84
C PRO A 92 5.68 -10.91 -23.98
N GLU A 93 5.37 -9.97 -23.07
CA GLU A 93 4.19 -9.10 -23.19
C GLU A 93 4.34 -8.15 -24.40
N PHE A 94 5.52 -7.56 -24.59
CA PHE A 94 5.80 -6.68 -25.73
C PHE A 94 5.71 -7.43 -27.06
N LEU A 95 6.20 -8.68 -27.10
CA LEU A 95 6.08 -9.52 -28.28
C LEU A 95 4.61 -9.79 -28.62
N LEU A 96 3.76 -10.04 -27.63
CA LEU A 96 2.33 -10.28 -27.84
C LEU A 96 1.59 -9.01 -28.29
N ILE A 97 1.91 -7.86 -27.71
CA ILE A 97 1.36 -6.56 -28.13
C ILE A 97 1.76 -6.28 -29.59
N TRP A 98 3.04 -6.44 -29.91
CA TRP A 98 3.55 -6.24 -31.27
C TRP A 98 2.88 -7.20 -32.28
N LEU A 99 2.81 -8.51 -31.96
CA LEU A 99 2.14 -9.48 -32.81
C LEU A 99 0.66 -9.14 -33.04
N SER A 100 -0.05 -8.72 -31.98
CA SER A 100 -1.46 -8.32 -32.08
C SER A 100 -1.61 -7.11 -33.02
N GLY A 101 -0.74 -6.11 -32.87
CA GLY A 101 -0.71 -4.93 -33.75
C GLY A 101 -0.42 -5.27 -35.21
N VAL A 102 0.48 -6.23 -35.49
CA VAL A 102 0.75 -6.71 -36.87
C VAL A 102 -0.51 -7.27 -37.55
N PHE A 103 -1.44 -7.84 -36.78
CA PHE A 103 -2.73 -8.35 -37.28
C PHE A 103 -3.89 -7.33 -37.16
N GLY A 104 -3.60 -6.07 -36.81
CA GLY A 104 -4.61 -5.01 -36.69
C GLY A 104 -5.44 -5.05 -35.40
N PHE A 105 -5.00 -5.81 -34.39
CA PHE A 105 -5.64 -5.87 -33.07
C PHE A 105 -4.96 -4.91 -32.07
N ASP A 106 -5.71 -4.53 -31.03
CA ASP A 106 -5.23 -3.67 -29.96
C ASP A 106 -4.63 -4.45 -28.77
N GLU A 107 -4.22 -3.74 -27.73
CA GLU A 107 -3.61 -4.35 -26.54
C GLU A 107 -4.60 -5.17 -25.69
N THR A 108 -5.91 -5.00 -25.88
CA THR A 108 -6.92 -5.81 -25.17
C THR A 108 -6.91 -7.26 -25.68
N VAL A 109 -6.76 -7.43 -27.00
CA VAL A 109 -6.56 -8.75 -27.62
C VAL A 109 -5.22 -9.36 -27.20
N ALA A 110 -4.17 -8.54 -27.08
CA ALA A 110 -2.89 -9.00 -26.56
C ALA A 110 -3.00 -9.56 -25.12
N GLN A 111 -3.82 -8.92 -24.26
CA GLN A 111 -4.10 -9.43 -22.91
C GLN A 111 -4.85 -10.76 -22.95
N TRP A 112 -5.87 -10.89 -23.80
CA TRP A 112 -6.58 -12.16 -23.98
C TRP A 112 -5.64 -13.30 -24.43
N LEU A 113 -4.75 -13.02 -25.40
CA LEU A 113 -3.73 -13.96 -25.84
C LEU A 113 -2.76 -14.32 -24.71
N PHE A 114 -2.32 -13.34 -23.94
CA PHE A 114 -1.43 -13.55 -22.80
C PHE A 114 -2.05 -14.52 -21.79
N TYR A 115 -3.28 -14.28 -21.33
CA TYR A 115 -3.98 -15.18 -20.41
C TYR A 115 -4.23 -16.56 -21.01
N SER A 116 -4.57 -16.65 -22.30
CA SER A 116 -4.77 -17.92 -22.99
C SER A 116 -3.48 -18.76 -23.02
N ILE A 117 -2.32 -18.12 -23.19
CA ILE A 117 -1.02 -18.78 -23.19
C ILE A 117 -0.64 -19.24 -21.79
N ILE A 118 -0.73 -18.38 -20.76
CA ILE A 118 -0.28 -18.74 -19.40
C ILE A 118 -1.24 -19.73 -18.74
N TYR A 119 -2.55 -19.63 -18.98
CA TYR A 119 -3.51 -20.61 -18.47
C TYR A 119 -3.48 -21.92 -19.28
N GLY A 120 -3.14 -21.84 -20.58
CA GLY A 120 -2.78 -22.99 -21.39
C GLY A 120 -1.53 -23.70 -20.86
N LEU A 121 -0.52 -22.96 -20.39
CA LEU A 121 0.67 -23.52 -19.75
C LEU A 121 0.32 -24.28 -18.47
N VAL A 122 -0.65 -23.83 -17.67
CA VAL A 122 -1.17 -24.59 -16.51
C VAL A 122 -1.78 -25.91 -16.95
N ALA A 123 -2.76 -25.87 -17.86
CA ALA A 123 -3.46 -27.04 -18.35
C ALA A 123 -2.48 -28.07 -18.94
N PHE A 124 -1.59 -27.62 -19.82
CA PHE A 124 -0.58 -28.44 -20.45
C PHE A 124 0.47 -28.93 -19.45
N GLY A 125 1.03 -28.07 -18.62
CA GLY A 125 2.10 -28.40 -17.68
C GLY A 125 1.67 -29.46 -16.67
N VAL A 126 0.47 -29.34 -16.12
CA VAL A 126 -0.09 -30.32 -15.17
C VAL A 126 -0.48 -31.62 -15.86
N ALA A 127 -1.15 -31.57 -17.02
CA ALA A 127 -1.43 -32.77 -17.82
C ALA A 127 -0.14 -33.49 -18.23
N TYR A 128 0.90 -32.73 -18.58
CA TYR A 128 2.22 -33.25 -18.92
C TYR A 128 2.88 -33.91 -17.70
N ALA A 129 2.82 -33.32 -16.51
CA ALA A 129 3.31 -33.93 -15.28
C ALA A 129 2.56 -35.23 -14.95
N ALA A 130 1.22 -35.22 -15.03
CA ALA A 130 0.38 -36.40 -14.84
C ALA A 130 0.73 -37.51 -15.84
N GLY A 131 0.91 -37.18 -17.12
CA GLY A 131 1.32 -38.13 -18.17
C GLY A 131 2.74 -38.70 -18.02
N ALA A 132 3.54 -38.20 -17.07
CA ALA A 132 4.76 -38.90 -16.65
C ALA A 132 4.41 -40.16 -15.84
N ILE A 133 3.37 -40.07 -15.00
CA ILE A 133 2.97 -41.09 -14.04
C ILE A 133 1.87 -41.99 -14.61
N VAL A 134 0.77 -41.44 -15.12
CA VAL A 134 -0.33 -42.25 -15.69
C VAL A 134 -0.20 -42.43 -17.20
N ARG A 135 -0.80 -43.50 -17.73
CA ARG A 135 -0.92 -43.77 -19.17
C ARG A 135 -2.37 -43.75 -19.67
N SER A 136 -3.32 -43.33 -18.84
CA SER A 136 -4.72 -43.17 -19.23
C SER A 136 -4.95 -41.79 -19.85
N GLU A 137 -5.55 -41.74 -21.05
CA GLU A 137 -5.95 -40.49 -21.69
C GLU A 137 -6.94 -39.72 -20.80
N TRP A 138 -7.91 -40.45 -20.22
CA TRP A 138 -8.87 -39.91 -19.26
C TRP A 138 -8.19 -39.32 -18.02
N GLY A 139 -7.19 -40.00 -17.45
CA GLY A 139 -6.47 -39.50 -16.28
C GLY A 139 -5.71 -38.21 -16.58
N ILE A 140 -5.11 -38.10 -17.77
CA ILE A 140 -4.39 -36.89 -18.21
C ILE A 140 -5.36 -35.73 -18.43
N VAL A 141 -6.52 -35.98 -19.07
CA VAL A 141 -7.56 -34.96 -19.26
C VAL A 141 -8.10 -34.48 -17.91
N VAL A 142 -8.44 -35.40 -17.00
CA VAL A 142 -8.90 -35.05 -15.63
C VAL A 142 -7.88 -34.16 -14.91
N ALA A 143 -6.59 -34.50 -14.97
CA ALA A 143 -5.55 -33.70 -14.34
C ALA A 143 -5.47 -32.28 -14.93
N GLY A 144 -5.43 -32.16 -16.26
CA GLY A 144 -5.34 -30.86 -16.93
C GLY A 144 -6.59 -30.00 -16.74
N THR A 145 -7.78 -30.60 -16.78
CA THR A 145 -9.06 -29.89 -16.52
C THR A 145 -9.15 -29.44 -15.06
N PHE A 146 -8.82 -30.30 -14.08
CA PHE A 146 -8.78 -29.90 -12.67
C PHE A 146 -7.76 -28.78 -12.43
N ALA A 147 -6.61 -28.80 -13.11
CA ALA A 147 -5.59 -27.75 -12.97
C ALA A 147 -6.13 -26.35 -13.32
N VAL A 148 -7.07 -26.24 -14.26
CA VAL A 148 -7.73 -24.98 -14.64
C VAL A 148 -9.11 -24.81 -14.01
N MET A 149 -9.58 -25.77 -13.22
CA MET A 149 -10.88 -25.73 -12.54
C MET A 149 -10.71 -26.23 -11.11
N ASN A 150 -10.10 -25.40 -10.26
CA ASN A 150 -9.93 -25.68 -8.83
C ASN A 150 -10.02 -24.41 -7.96
N GLY A 151 -10.15 -24.59 -6.65
CA GLY A 151 -10.27 -23.51 -5.67
C GLY A 151 -9.08 -22.53 -5.60
N PHE A 152 -7.88 -22.96 -6.01
CA PHE A 152 -6.70 -22.10 -5.96
C PHE A 152 -6.82 -20.95 -6.95
N PHE A 153 -7.23 -21.24 -8.19
CA PHE A 153 -7.45 -20.21 -9.21
C PHE A 153 -8.75 -19.44 -9.02
N LEU A 154 -9.79 -20.09 -8.50
CA LEU A 154 -11.04 -19.44 -8.11
C LEU A 154 -10.78 -18.20 -7.25
N THR A 155 -9.79 -18.25 -6.35
CA THR A 155 -9.49 -17.18 -5.38
C THR A 155 -8.31 -16.30 -5.76
N ARG A 156 -7.64 -16.51 -6.90
CA ARG A 156 -6.36 -15.84 -7.25
C ARG A 156 -6.31 -15.20 -8.62
N ILE A 157 -7.29 -15.49 -9.48
CA ILE A 157 -7.50 -14.74 -10.71
C ILE A 157 -7.92 -13.30 -10.31
N PRO A 158 -7.43 -12.24 -11.00
CA PRO A 158 -6.69 -12.27 -12.26
C PRO A 158 -5.15 -12.30 -12.15
N ASN A 159 -4.53 -12.54 -11.00
CA ASN A 159 -3.07 -12.41 -10.88
C ASN A 159 -2.29 -13.46 -11.76
N PRO A 160 -1.49 -13.03 -12.76
CA PRO A 160 -0.81 -13.91 -13.69
C PRO A 160 0.39 -14.63 -13.07
N LEU A 161 0.99 -14.12 -11.98
CA LEU A 161 2.15 -14.74 -11.34
C LEU A 161 1.79 -16.12 -10.77
N ASN A 162 0.61 -16.25 -10.15
CA ASN A 162 0.11 -17.52 -9.65
C ASN A 162 -0.14 -18.52 -10.79
N ILE A 163 -0.65 -18.05 -11.93
CA ILE A 163 -0.90 -18.88 -13.12
C ILE A 163 0.42 -19.39 -13.71
N ILE A 164 1.35 -18.48 -14.00
CA ILE A 164 2.65 -18.80 -14.57
C ILE A 164 3.40 -19.77 -13.67
N SER A 165 3.36 -19.55 -12.35
CA SER A 165 4.12 -20.36 -11.42
C SER A 165 3.61 -21.80 -11.32
N VAL A 166 2.29 -22.03 -11.23
CA VAL A 166 1.72 -23.40 -11.28
C VAL A 166 2.11 -24.10 -12.58
N GLY A 167 1.93 -23.42 -13.72
CA GLY A 167 2.22 -24.01 -15.03
C GLY A 167 3.70 -24.36 -15.22
N THR A 168 4.60 -23.47 -14.82
CA THR A 168 6.06 -23.69 -14.89
C THR A 168 6.53 -24.80 -13.95
N LEU A 169 6.09 -24.77 -12.69
CA LEU A 169 6.44 -25.81 -11.72
C LEU A 169 5.97 -27.19 -12.17
N ALA A 170 4.75 -27.29 -12.72
CA ALA A 170 4.22 -28.54 -13.25
C ALA A 170 5.00 -29.00 -14.49
N LEU A 171 5.33 -28.10 -15.41
CA LEU A 171 6.12 -28.41 -16.60
C LEU A 171 7.51 -28.97 -16.22
N LEU A 172 8.22 -28.28 -15.33
CA LEU A 172 9.54 -28.70 -14.83
C LEU A 172 9.46 -30.03 -14.08
N THR A 173 8.43 -30.23 -13.25
CA THR A 173 8.16 -31.51 -12.59
C THR A 173 7.95 -32.63 -13.63
N GLY A 174 7.16 -32.39 -14.67
CA GLY A 174 6.94 -33.37 -15.74
C GLY A 174 8.19 -33.73 -16.53
N MET A 175 9.12 -32.78 -16.70
CA MET A 175 10.44 -33.03 -17.31
C MET A 175 11.31 -33.88 -16.37
N ALA A 176 11.45 -33.47 -15.11
CA ALA A 176 12.24 -34.14 -14.09
C ALA A 176 11.81 -35.62 -13.92
N LEU A 177 10.50 -35.87 -13.81
CA LEU A 177 9.96 -37.23 -13.68
C LEU A 177 10.27 -38.12 -14.90
N ARG A 178 10.24 -37.57 -16.12
CA ARG A 178 10.56 -38.34 -17.34
C ARG A 178 12.04 -38.68 -17.43
N VAL A 179 12.92 -37.73 -17.08
CA VAL A 179 14.37 -37.96 -16.99
C VAL A 179 14.67 -39.00 -15.92
N ALA A 180 14.05 -38.87 -14.74
CA ALA A 180 14.21 -39.82 -13.65
C ALA A 180 13.71 -41.23 -13.99
N GLN A 181 12.75 -41.39 -14.91
CA GLN A 181 12.33 -42.67 -15.48
C GLN A 181 13.34 -43.26 -16.49
N GLY A 182 14.27 -42.44 -17.00
CA GLY A 182 15.20 -42.81 -18.06
C GLY A 182 14.74 -42.45 -19.46
N ARG A 183 13.69 -41.63 -19.61
CA ARG A 183 13.33 -41.09 -20.92
C ARG A 183 14.37 -40.05 -21.32
N THR A 184 14.81 -40.10 -22.58
CA THR A 184 15.79 -39.13 -23.09
C THR A 184 15.14 -37.77 -23.29
N MET A 185 15.53 -36.78 -22.49
CA MET A 185 15.12 -35.39 -22.65
C MET A 185 16.29 -34.56 -23.15
N PRO A 186 16.15 -33.76 -24.23
CA PRO A 186 17.19 -32.82 -24.62
C PRO A 186 17.46 -31.81 -23.50
N ALA A 187 18.72 -31.67 -23.08
CA ALA A 187 19.12 -30.70 -22.07
C ALA A 187 18.72 -29.23 -22.41
N PRO A 188 18.78 -28.77 -23.69
CA PRO A 188 18.36 -27.40 -24.02
C PRO A 188 16.89 -27.09 -23.70
N LEU A 189 16.03 -28.10 -23.62
CA LEU A 189 14.61 -27.92 -23.32
C LEU A 189 14.38 -27.32 -21.92
N ALA A 190 15.30 -27.58 -20.98
CA ALA A 190 15.26 -27.00 -19.64
C ALA A 190 15.35 -25.48 -19.69
N GLY A 191 16.22 -24.93 -20.55
CA GLY A 191 16.39 -23.48 -20.66
C GLY A 191 15.16 -22.77 -21.19
N PHE A 192 14.44 -23.38 -22.14
CA PHE A 192 13.14 -22.88 -22.61
C PHE A 192 12.06 -22.96 -21.53
N ALA A 193 12.00 -24.05 -20.77
CA ALA A 193 11.05 -24.22 -19.66
C ALA A 193 11.29 -23.24 -18.51
N PHE A 194 12.49 -22.67 -18.41
CA PHE A 194 12.87 -21.67 -17.41
C PHE A 194 12.48 -20.24 -17.79
N ILE A 195 12.19 -19.95 -19.08
CA ILE A 195 11.85 -18.59 -19.54
C ILE A 195 10.71 -17.95 -18.74
N PRO A 196 9.59 -18.64 -18.42
CA PRO A 196 8.51 -18.02 -17.65
C PRO A 196 8.90 -17.63 -16.23
N ILE A 197 10.02 -18.16 -15.68
CA ILE A 197 10.53 -17.76 -14.35
C ILE A 197 10.98 -16.30 -14.35
N ALA A 198 11.27 -15.70 -15.52
CA ALA A 198 11.52 -14.26 -15.64
C ALA A 198 10.35 -13.41 -15.07
N PHE A 199 9.10 -13.88 -15.20
CA PHE A 199 7.95 -13.21 -14.58
C PHE A 199 7.91 -13.41 -13.06
N LEU A 200 8.30 -14.58 -12.59
CA LEU A 200 8.32 -14.88 -11.15
C LEU A 200 9.38 -14.04 -10.42
N ALA A 201 10.42 -13.57 -11.11
CA ALA A 201 11.42 -12.67 -10.56
C ALA A 201 10.83 -11.34 -10.04
N PHE A 202 9.69 -10.89 -10.58
CA PHE A 202 8.96 -9.71 -10.07
C PHE A 202 8.31 -9.96 -8.69
N ASN A 203 8.27 -11.22 -8.23
CA ASN A 203 7.85 -11.61 -6.89
C ASN A 203 8.91 -12.53 -6.27
N PRO A 204 9.88 -11.97 -5.52
CA PRO A 204 11.01 -12.74 -5.00
C PRO A 204 10.64 -14.04 -4.28
N PRO A 205 9.57 -14.10 -3.43
CA PRO A 205 9.10 -15.37 -2.85
C PRO A 205 8.78 -16.44 -3.89
N MET A 206 8.05 -16.10 -4.97
CA MET A 206 7.66 -17.05 -6.02
C MET A 206 8.87 -17.54 -6.83
N PHE A 207 9.82 -16.63 -7.12
CA PHE A 207 11.08 -16.99 -7.73
C PHE A 207 11.86 -18.01 -6.88
N VAL A 208 11.98 -17.77 -5.57
CA VAL A 208 12.65 -18.68 -4.63
C VAL A 208 11.98 -20.05 -4.62
N VAL A 209 10.65 -20.13 -4.58
CA VAL A 209 9.94 -21.42 -4.64
C VAL A 209 10.21 -22.16 -5.94
N ALA A 210 10.16 -21.46 -7.08
CA ALA A 210 10.40 -22.07 -8.39
C ALA A 210 11.82 -22.65 -8.51
N VAL A 211 12.83 -21.90 -8.05
CA VAL A 211 14.23 -22.33 -8.07
C VAL A 211 14.47 -23.46 -7.06
N ALA A 212 14.01 -23.31 -5.81
CA ALA A 212 14.18 -24.33 -4.77
C ALA A 212 13.48 -25.65 -5.16
N TRP A 213 12.28 -25.58 -5.74
CA TRP A 213 11.59 -26.77 -6.24
C TRP A 213 12.40 -27.47 -7.33
N THR A 214 12.90 -26.71 -8.30
CA THR A 214 13.63 -27.30 -9.44
C THR A 214 14.96 -27.92 -9.03
N VAL A 215 15.73 -27.23 -8.18
CA VAL A 215 17.11 -27.63 -7.82
C VAL A 215 17.14 -28.66 -6.70
N LEU A 216 16.20 -28.62 -5.76
CA LEU A 216 16.25 -29.45 -4.55
C LEU A 216 15.10 -30.46 -4.49
N PHE A 217 13.86 -29.98 -4.52
CA PHE A 217 12.71 -30.84 -4.21
C PHE A 217 12.29 -31.77 -5.36
N ALA A 218 12.46 -31.38 -6.62
CA ALA A 218 12.22 -32.25 -7.77
C ALA A 218 13.20 -33.44 -7.83
N PRO A 219 14.51 -33.26 -7.57
CA PRO A 219 15.43 -34.37 -7.30
C PRO A 219 15.01 -35.27 -6.14
N VAL A 220 14.62 -34.69 -5.00
CA VAL A 220 14.13 -35.46 -3.84
C VAL A 220 12.90 -36.30 -4.24
N LEU A 221 11.92 -35.70 -4.92
CA LEU A 221 10.74 -36.39 -5.44
C LEU A 221 11.15 -37.53 -6.39
N ALA A 222 12.07 -37.29 -7.31
CA ALA A 222 12.58 -38.31 -8.22
C ALA A 222 13.25 -39.49 -7.47
N GLY A 223 14.00 -39.20 -6.41
CA GLY A 223 14.60 -40.21 -5.52
C GLY A 223 13.53 -41.01 -4.76
N MET A 224 12.51 -40.34 -4.22
CA MET A 224 11.40 -40.99 -3.52
C MET A 224 10.56 -41.88 -4.45
N LEU A 225 10.40 -41.51 -5.73
CA LEU A 225 9.58 -42.24 -6.70
C LEU A 225 10.34 -43.36 -7.42
N TYR A 226 11.59 -43.12 -7.83
CA TYR A 226 12.36 -44.02 -8.71
C TYR A 226 13.67 -44.52 -8.08
N GLY A 227 13.92 -44.19 -6.81
CA GLY A 227 15.12 -44.59 -6.07
C GLY A 227 16.38 -43.81 -6.45
N TRP A 228 17.51 -44.20 -5.86
CA TRP A 228 18.82 -43.57 -6.06
C TRP A 228 19.23 -43.46 -7.53
N ARG A 229 18.93 -44.48 -8.35
CA ARG A 229 19.22 -44.45 -9.80
C ARG A 229 18.42 -43.39 -10.53
N GLY A 230 17.17 -43.14 -10.14
CA GLY A 230 16.35 -42.07 -10.71
C GLY A 230 16.89 -40.70 -10.36
N LEU A 231 17.24 -40.50 -9.08
CA LEU A 231 17.88 -39.28 -8.58
C LEU A 231 19.19 -38.97 -9.33
N VAL A 232 20.12 -39.92 -9.39
CA VAL A 232 21.42 -39.72 -10.07
C VAL A 232 21.24 -39.44 -11.55
N ARG A 233 20.26 -40.06 -12.22
CA ARG A 233 19.95 -39.74 -13.63
C ARG A 233 19.48 -38.29 -13.80
N LEU A 234 18.63 -37.82 -12.90
CA LEU A 234 18.16 -36.44 -12.92
C LEU A 234 19.30 -35.47 -12.61
N LEU A 235 20.08 -35.68 -11.55
CA LEU A 235 21.22 -34.82 -11.22
C LEU A 235 22.26 -34.73 -12.36
N LYS A 236 22.55 -35.85 -13.03
CA LYS A 236 23.42 -35.85 -14.23
C LYS A 236 22.83 -35.02 -15.36
N TRP A 237 21.52 -35.10 -15.56
CA TRP A 237 20.83 -34.29 -16.56
C TRP A 237 20.78 -32.81 -16.16
N ASP A 238 20.57 -32.50 -14.89
CA ASP A 238 20.57 -31.13 -14.36
C ASP A 238 21.93 -30.45 -14.58
N VAL A 239 23.04 -31.17 -14.34
CA VAL A 239 24.40 -30.68 -14.67
C VAL A 239 24.55 -30.37 -16.16
N LEU A 240 23.97 -31.19 -17.04
CA LEU A 240 24.00 -30.94 -18.49
C LEU A 240 23.02 -29.84 -18.93
N ALA A 241 21.93 -29.64 -18.19
CA ALA A 241 20.90 -28.65 -18.45
C ALA A 241 21.28 -27.26 -17.92
N ALA A 242 22.04 -27.17 -16.83
CA ALA A 242 22.41 -25.92 -16.17
C ALA A 242 23.05 -24.88 -17.11
N PRO A 243 24.01 -25.23 -18.00
CA PRO A 243 24.54 -24.27 -18.96
C PRO A 243 23.48 -23.69 -19.90
N TRP A 244 22.51 -24.51 -20.32
CA TRP A 244 21.41 -24.06 -21.17
C TRP A 244 20.42 -23.17 -20.41
N VAL A 245 20.11 -23.52 -19.16
CA VAL A 245 19.28 -22.70 -18.28
C VAL A 245 19.92 -21.33 -18.10
N VAL A 246 21.22 -21.26 -17.82
CA VAL A 246 21.92 -19.98 -17.68
C VAL A 246 21.93 -19.21 -18.99
N VAL A 247 22.50 -19.78 -20.06
CA VAL A 247 22.78 -19.03 -21.30
C VAL A 247 21.50 -18.56 -22.02
N LEU A 248 20.41 -19.34 -22.00
CA LEU A 248 19.13 -18.93 -22.58
C LEU A 248 18.36 -17.88 -21.75
N ASN A 249 18.79 -17.62 -20.51
CA ASN A 249 18.11 -16.72 -19.57
C ASN A 249 18.98 -15.56 -19.08
N LEU A 250 20.26 -15.47 -19.51
CA LEU A 250 21.17 -14.36 -19.16
C LEU A 250 20.57 -12.98 -19.45
N TRP A 251 19.76 -12.89 -20.50
CA TRP A 251 19.12 -11.65 -20.95
C TRP A 251 18.20 -11.00 -19.88
N TRP A 252 17.62 -11.77 -18.95
CA TRP A 252 16.84 -11.24 -17.83
C TRP A 252 17.51 -11.45 -16.46
N ILE A 253 18.32 -12.50 -16.30
CA ILE A 253 19.03 -12.78 -15.04
C ILE A 253 19.99 -11.63 -14.70
N LEU A 254 20.76 -11.14 -15.67
CA LEU A 254 21.74 -10.08 -15.42
C LEU A 254 21.07 -8.76 -15.00
N PRO A 255 20.05 -8.23 -15.72
CA PRO A 255 19.29 -7.06 -15.26
C PRO A 255 18.61 -7.26 -13.90
N PHE A 256 18.08 -8.46 -13.64
CA PHE A 256 17.47 -8.78 -12.34
C PHE A 256 18.47 -8.68 -11.18
N LEU A 257 19.66 -9.26 -11.33
CA LEU A 257 20.72 -9.13 -10.33
C LEU A 257 21.18 -7.67 -10.14
N GLN A 258 21.25 -6.91 -11.23
CA GLN A 258 21.61 -5.49 -11.19
C GLN A 258 20.57 -4.63 -10.47
N ALA A 259 19.28 -4.94 -10.60
CA ALA A 259 18.20 -4.20 -9.95
C ALA A 259 18.35 -4.12 -8.40
N TYR A 260 18.94 -5.13 -7.75
CA TYR A 260 19.18 -5.13 -6.31
C TYR A 260 20.34 -4.23 -5.85
N THR A 261 21.19 -3.77 -6.77
CA THR A 261 22.41 -2.99 -6.44
C THR A 261 22.50 -1.66 -7.19
N GLY A 262 21.64 -1.42 -8.17
CA GLY A 262 21.74 -0.30 -9.10
C GLY A 262 20.80 0.86 -8.82
N GLY A 263 20.68 1.28 -7.56
CA GLY A 263 20.05 2.57 -7.21
C GLY A 263 18.54 2.57 -7.00
N GLY A 264 17.80 1.52 -7.40
CA GLY A 264 16.43 1.32 -6.93
C GLY A 264 16.48 0.57 -5.60
N GLY A 265 16.26 1.25 -4.48
CA GLY A 265 16.31 0.60 -3.17
C GLY A 265 15.16 -0.40 -3.04
N ALA A 266 15.43 -1.57 -2.46
CA ALA A 266 14.34 -2.37 -1.91
C ALA A 266 13.71 -1.53 -0.78
N GLU A 267 12.46 -1.08 -0.94
CA GLU A 267 11.71 -0.52 0.18
C GLU A 267 11.27 -1.69 1.07
N SER A 268 12.20 -2.26 1.84
CA SER A 268 11.83 -3.18 2.90
C SER A 268 11.25 -2.36 4.05
N ASN A 269 9.96 -2.05 3.97
CA ASN A 269 9.27 -1.52 5.14
C ASN A 269 9.32 -2.60 6.24
N ALA A 270 9.56 -2.20 7.49
CA ALA A 270 9.64 -3.06 8.68
C ALA A 270 8.46 -4.06 8.79
N THR A 271 7.29 -3.66 8.26
CA THR A 271 6.09 -4.50 8.12
C THR A 271 6.26 -5.74 7.23
N PHE A 272 7.21 -5.77 6.29
CA PHE A 272 7.35 -6.89 5.35
C PHE A 272 8.07 -8.08 5.93
N THR A 273 8.92 -7.86 6.94
CA THR A 273 9.80 -8.87 7.52
C THR A 273 9.20 -9.57 8.74
N ASP A 274 8.22 -8.96 9.41
CA ASP A 274 7.50 -9.59 10.52
C ASP A 274 6.20 -10.29 10.04
N PRO A 275 6.14 -11.63 10.07
CA PRO A 275 4.96 -12.38 9.64
C PRO A 275 3.78 -12.30 10.63
N THR A 276 3.99 -11.87 11.88
CA THR A 276 2.89 -11.72 12.85
C THR A 276 1.98 -10.54 12.51
N ASN A 277 2.58 -9.46 12.00
CA ASN A 277 1.88 -8.32 11.40
C ASN A 277 1.09 -8.69 10.12
N TRP A 278 1.34 -9.86 9.54
CA TRP A 278 0.63 -10.40 8.36
C TRP A 278 -0.31 -11.58 8.68
N THR A 279 -0.60 -11.84 9.95
CA THR A 279 -1.52 -12.92 10.36
C THR A 279 -2.90 -12.81 9.72
N TRP A 280 -3.40 -11.61 9.45
CA TRP A 280 -4.66 -11.38 8.74
C TRP A 280 -4.67 -12.05 7.34
N ALA A 281 -3.53 -12.12 6.65
CA ALA A 281 -3.40 -12.76 5.34
C ALA A 281 -3.50 -14.30 5.43
N GLN A 282 -3.53 -14.84 6.65
CA GLN A 282 -3.56 -16.27 6.95
C GLN A 282 -4.87 -16.70 7.64
N ILE A 283 -5.80 -15.77 7.92
CA ILE A 283 -7.00 -16.01 8.72
C ILE A 283 -7.87 -17.17 8.21
N ASN A 284 -7.87 -17.40 6.89
CA ASN A 284 -8.64 -18.46 6.24
C ASN A 284 -7.79 -19.71 5.89
N ASN A 285 -6.52 -19.78 6.33
CA ASN A 285 -5.59 -20.86 6.01
C ASN A 285 -5.72 -22.06 6.97
N GLN A 286 -6.93 -22.37 7.41
CA GLN A 286 -7.19 -23.60 8.16
C GLN A 286 -6.95 -24.83 7.25
N ILE A 287 -6.50 -25.94 7.84
CA ILE A 287 -6.21 -27.18 7.10
C ILE A 287 -7.35 -27.60 6.14
N PRO A 288 -8.63 -27.59 6.56
CA PRO A 288 -9.74 -27.94 5.65
C PRO A 288 -9.78 -27.05 4.41
N ASN A 289 -9.55 -25.74 4.58
CA ASN A 289 -9.59 -24.77 3.48
C ASN A 289 -8.43 -24.96 2.50
N ILE A 290 -7.24 -25.27 3.02
CA ILE A 290 -6.07 -25.60 2.21
C ILE A 290 -6.30 -26.87 1.41
N LEU A 291 -6.84 -27.92 2.04
CA LEU A 291 -7.16 -29.19 1.37
C LEU A 291 -8.21 -29.04 0.27
N THR A 292 -9.07 -28.03 0.37
CA THR A 292 -10.04 -27.67 -0.68
C THR A 292 -9.51 -26.62 -1.67
N LEU A 293 -8.27 -26.15 -1.48
CA LEU A 293 -7.57 -25.13 -2.26
C LEU A 293 -8.20 -23.72 -2.25
N THR A 294 -9.17 -23.43 -1.39
CA THR A 294 -9.87 -22.15 -1.31
C THR A 294 -9.33 -21.21 -0.23
N ALA A 295 -8.28 -21.62 0.49
CA ALA A 295 -7.63 -20.79 1.50
C ALA A 295 -7.10 -19.47 0.88
N ASN A 296 -7.77 -18.38 1.25
CA ASN A 296 -7.50 -17.00 0.87
C ASN A 296 -8.13 -16.06 1.91
N TRP A 297 -7.40 -15.03 2.33
CA TRP A 297 -7.85 -14.05 3.33
C TRP A 297 -9.09 -13.26 2.90
N ALA A 298 -9.28 -13.06 1.59
CA ALA A 298 -10.38 -12.29 1.02
C ALA A 298 -11.68 -13.10 0.88
N TRP A 299 -11.74 -14.34 1.35
CA TRP A 299 -12.92 -15.22 1.20
C TRP A 299 -14.21 -14.60 1.74
N TYR A 300 -14.12 -13.84 2.83
CA TYR A 300 -15.23 -13.17 3.49
C TYR A 300 -15.41 -11.70 3.03
N LEU A 301 -14.70 -11.29 1.98
CA LEU A 301 -14.71 -9.92 1.47
C LEU A 301 -15.35 -9.88 0.07
N PRO A 302 -16.66 -9.59 -0.03
CA PRO A 302 -17.38 -9.66 -1.29
C PRO A 302 -16.88 -8.63 -2.32
N GLN A 303 -16.20 -7.57 -1.89
CA GLN A 303 -15.52 -6.62 -2.77
C GLN A 303 -14.37 -7.26 -3.57
N TYR A 304 -13.79 -8.37 -3.11
CA TYR A 304 -12.75 -9.11 -3.82
C TYR A 304 -13.27 -10.39 -4.46
N LEU A 305 -14.14 -11.13 -3.76
CA LEU A 305 -14.63 -12.44 -4.19
C LEU A 305 -16.18 -12.52 -4.07
N PRO A 306 -16.96 -11.81 -4.91
CA PRO A 306 -18.41 -11.65 -4.73
C PRO A 306 -19.24 -12.94 -4.89
N PHE A 307 -18.63 -14.03 -5.37
CA PHE A 307 -19.29 -15.32 -5.57
C PHE A 307 -19.20 -16.25 -4.34
N THR A 308 -18.45 -15.91 -3.30
CA THR A 308 -18.20 -16.80 -2.15
C THR A 308 -19.48 -17.11 -1.38
N ASP A 309 -20.38 -16.15 -1.20
CA ASP A 309 -21.68 -16.34 -0.55
C ASP A 309 -22.52 -17.45 -1.22
N ALA A 310 -22.43 -17.57 -2.55
CA ALA A 310 -23.11 -18.63 -3.28
C ALA A 310 -22.47 -20.00 -3.04
N LEU A 311 -21.14 -20.05 -2.89
CA LEU A 311 -20.35 -21.26 -2.68
C LEU A 311 -20.32 -21.73 -1.21
N ASP A 312 -20.66 -20.85 -0.27
CA ASP A 312 -20.81 -21.18 1.16
C ASP A 312 -22.20 -21.72 1.51
N ARG A 313 -23.08 -21.94 0.51
CA ARG A 313 -24.32 -22.68 0.73
C ARG A 313 -24.03 -24.16 1.03
N PRO A 314 -24.80 -24.84 1.91
CA PRO A 314 -24.49 -26.19 2.39
C PRO A 314 -24.20 -27.21 1.29
N THR A 315 -24.94 -27.18 0.18
CA THR A 315 -24.75 -28.10 -0.96
C THR A 315 -23.38 -27.96 -1.61
N TRP A 316 -22.89 -26.73 -1.75
CA TRP A 316 -21.59 -26.45 -2.37
C TRP A 316 -20.43 -26.76 -1.43
N ILE A 317 -20.60 -26.57 -0.12
CA ILE A 317 -19.63 -26.98 0.89
C ILE A 317 -19.36 -28.49 0.80
N TRP A 318 -20.39 -29.33 0.72
CA TRP A 318 -20.18 -30.78 0.58
C TRP A 318 -19.45 -31.15 -0.71
N ILE A 319 -19.78 -30.49 -1.82
CA ILE A 319 -19.09 -30.71 -3.11
C ILE A 319 -17.61 -30.31 -3.01
N ARG A 320 -17.30 -29.18 -2.38
CA ARG A 320 -15.94 -28.70 -2.17
C ARG A 320 -15.05 -29.72 -1.45
N TYR A 321 -15.60 -30.43 -0.46
CA TYR A 321 -14.89 -31.50 0.26
C TYR A 321 -14.72 -32.82 -0.52
N LEU A 322 -15.30 -32.94 -1.71
CA LEU A 322 -15.00 -34.08 -2.59
C LEU A 322 -13.54 -34.08 -3.04
N ILE A 323 -12.89 -32.92 -3.18
CA ILE A 323 -11.47 -32.83 -3.57
C ILE A 323 -10.58 -33.63 -2.62
N PRO A 324 -10.52 -33.33 -1.31
CA PRO A 324 -9.69 -34.12 -0.40
C PRO A 324 -10.13 -35.58 -0.35
N ALA A 325 -11.44 -35.88 -0.35
CA ALA A 325 -11.93 -37.27 -0.34
C ALA A 325 -11.39 -38.09 -1.52
N LEU A 326 -11.40 -37.52 -2.74
CA LEU A 326 -10.87 -38.16 -3.94
C LEU A 326 -9.34 -38.29 -3.88
N VAL A 327 -8.63 -37.27 -3.39
CA VAL A 327 -7.17 -37.30 -3.23
C VAL A 327 -6.74 -38.39 -2.23
N PHE A 328 -7.43 -38.52 -1.10
CA PHE A 328 -7.18 -39.58 -0.11
C PHE A 328 -7.61 -40.97 -0.61
N ALA A 329 -8.58 -41.06 -1.53
CA ALA A 329 -8.98 -42.31 -2.16
C ALA A 329 -8.00 -42.79 -3.25
N ALA A 330 -7.17 -41.89 -3.81
CA ALA A 330 -6.27 -42.21 -4.92
C ALA A 330 -5.33 -43.41 -4.65
N PRO A 331 -4.67 -43.55 -3.47
CA PRO A 331 -3.81 -44.71 -3.18
C PRO A 331 -4.58 -46.04 -3.05
N LEU A 332 -5.88 -45.98 -2.72
CA LEU A 332 -6.76 -47.14 -2.65
C LEU A 332 -7.20 -47.58 -4.06
N ALA A 333 -7.39 -46.61 -4.95
CA ALA A 333 -7.74 -46.82 -6.35
C ALA A 333 -6.54 -47.13 -7.25
N ALA A 334 -5.33 -46.73 -6.85
CA ALA A 334 -4.12 -46.86 -7.64
C ALA A 334 -3.85 -48.30 -8.09
N LEU A 335 -3.30 -48.44 -9.30
CA LEU A 335 -2.69 -49.69 -9.74
C LEU A 335 -1.45 -49.99 -8.86
N PRO A 336 -1.08 -51.26 -8.65
CA PRO A 336 0.06 -51.62 -7.79
C PRO A 336 1.35 -50.86 -8.13
N ILE A 337 1.62 -50.67 -9.43
CA ILE A 337 2.79 -49.94 -9.93
C ILE A 337 2.76 -48.42 -9.64
N ARG A 338 1.60 -47.86 -9.31
CA ARG A 338 1.40 -46.42 -9.02
C ARG A 338 1.16 -46.12 -7.55
N ARG A 339 0.90 -47.12 -6.73
CA ARG A 339 0.55 -46.94 -5.30
C ARG A 339 1.64 -46.21 -4.52
N ARG A 340 2.91 -46.56 -4.73
CA ARG A 340 4.05 -45.83 -4.13
C ARG A 340 4.04 -44.36 -4.51
N ALA A 341 3.83 -44.06 -5.79
CA ALA A 341 3.80 -42.67 -6.26
C ALA A 341 2.66 -41.89 -5.61
N SER A 342 1.49 -42.50 -5.53
CA SER A 342 0.33 -41.91 -4.85
C SER A 342 0.60 -41.64 -3.36
N MET A 343 1.20 -42.58 -2.63
CA MET A 343 1.55 -42.37 -1.21
C MET A 343 2.61 -41.28 -1.01
N VAL A 344 3.65 -41.23 -1.87
CA VAL A 344 4.68 -40.19 -1.80
C VAL A 344 4.08 -38.80 -2.05
N LEU A 345 3.24 -38.65 -3.06
CA LEU A 345 2.56 -37.38 -3.36
C LEU A 345 1.61 -36.96 -2.24
N LEU A 346 0.92 -37.92 -1.61
CA LEU A 346 0.06 -37.65 -0.46
C LEU A 346 0.86 -37.17 0.75
N GLY A 347 1.98 -37.82 1.06
CA GLY A 347 2.87 -37.42 2.15
C GLY A 347 3.46 -36.02 1.94
N LEU A 348 3.96 -35.72 0.74
CA LEU A 348 4.44 -34.38 0.39
C LEU A 348 3.33 -33.34 0.44
N SER A 349 2.11 -33.68 0.01
CA SER A 349 0.96 -32.79 0.15
C SER A 349 0.70 -32.46 1.62
N GLY A 350 0.84 -33.42 2.54
CA GLY A 350 0.74 -33.17 3.98
C GLY A 350 1.77 -32.16 4.49
N VAL A 351 3.02 -32.25 4.03
CA VAL A 351 4.07 -31.25 4.36
C VAL A 351 3.70 -29.87 3.86
N PHE A 352 3.26 -29.74 2.60
CA PHE A 352 2.89 -28.43 2.06
C PHE A 352 1.59 -27.88 2.68
N VAL A 353 0.64 -28.72 3.07
CA VAL A 353 -0.54 -28.29 3.85
C VAL A 353 -0.10 -27.71 5.20
N PHE A 354 0.84 -28.38 5.88
CA PHE A 354 1.40 -27.93 7.15
C PHE A 354 2.17 -26.61 7.04
N LEU A 355 2.90 -26.38 5.95
CA LEU A 355 3.58 -25.10 5.73
C LEU A 355 2.61 -24.01 5.26
N ALA A 356 1.61 -24.37 4.44
CA ALA A 356 0.62 -23.43 3.90
C ALA A 356 -0.37 -22.87 4.93
N LYS A 357 -0.55 -23.53 6.09
CA LYS A 357 -1.38 -23.00 7.18
C LYS A 357 -0.79 -21.78 7.86
N GLY A 358 0.52 -21.55 7.73
CA GLY A 358 1.22 -20.49 8.45
C GLY A 358 1.02 -20.63 9.96
N LEU A 359 0.61 -19.55 10.61
CA LEU A 359 0.43 -19.44 12.06
C LEU A 359 -0.93 -19.97 12.56
N MET A 360 -1.74 -20.60 11.71
CA MET A 360 -2.98 -21.27 12.14
C MET A 360 -2.67 -22.57 12.88
N GLU A 361 -3.52 -22.97 13.84
CA GLU A 361 -3.42 -24.27 14.53
C GLU A 361 -3.67 -25.47 13.59
N PRO A 362 -3.15 -26.68 13.91
CA PRO A 362 -2.28 -27.04 15.04
C PRO A 362 -0.80 -26.69 14.82
N LEU A 363 0.02 -26.65 15.88
CA LEU A 363 1.49 -26.48 15.82
C LEU A 363 1.88 -25.16 15.12
N SER A 364 1.26 -24.05 15.52
CA SER A 364 1.61 -22.71 15.07
C SER A 364 3.06 -22.34 15.43
N ASP A 365 3.54 -22.74 16.61
CA ASP A 365 4.89 -22.50 17.12
C ASP A 365 6.02 -22.99 16.21
N VAL A 366 5.82 -24.14 15.55
CA VAL A 366 6.82 -24.68 14.62
C VAL A 366 6.96 -23.76 13.41
N ASN A 367 5.86 -23.28 12.84
CA ASN A 367 5.90 -22.34 11.73
C ASN A 367 6.42 -20.97 12.18
N LEU A 368 6.07 -20.51 13.38
CA LEU A 368 6.62 -19.29 13.97
C LEU A 368 8.15 -19.39 14.15
N MET A 369 8.66 -20.52 14.64
CA MET A 369 10.10 -20.77 14.75
C MET A 369 10.78 -20.74 13.38
N LEU A 370 10.18 -21.32 12.34
CA LEU A 370 10.69 -21.21 10.97
C LEU A 370 10.73 -19.75 10.51
N TYR A 371 9.65 -19.00 10.73
CA TYR A 371 9.58 -17.58 10.36
C TYR A 371 10.65 -16.73 11.06
N LEU A 372 10.90 -16.97 12.35
CA LEU A 372 11.83 -16.19 13.16
C LEU A 372 13.29 -16.61 13.01
N LYS A 373 13.56 -17.90 12.74
CA LYS A 373 14.92 -18.48 12.81
C LYS A 373 15.46 -18.98 11.47
N MET A 374 14.62 -19.32 10.50
CA MET A 374 15.07 -19.81 9.19
C MET A 374 15.27 -18.64 8.22
N PRO A 375 16.50 -18.36 7.75
CA PRO A 375 16.76 -17.26 6.84
C PRO A 375 15.87 -17.32 5.58
N GLY A 376 15.18 -16.22 5.30
CA GLY A 376 14.30 -16.07 4.14
C GLY A 376 12.92 -16.72 4.27
N PHE A 377 12.60 -17.43 5.35
CA PHE A 377 11.26 -18.02 5.51
C PHE A 377 10.17 -16.97 5.73
N TRP A 378 10.52 -15.79 6.23
CA TRP A 378 9.65 -14.60 6.30
C TRP A 378 9.06 -14.19 4.94
N LEU A 379 9.69 -14.55 3.81
CA LEU A 379 9.15 -14.34 2.46
C LEU A 379 7.79 -15.04 2.25
N PHE A 380 7.48 -16.05 3.05
CA PHE A 380 6.23 -16.83 3.00
C PHE A 380 5.15 -16.31 3.94
N ARG A 381 5.07 -14.99 4.17
CA ARG A 381 4.05 -14.35 5.02
C ARG A 381 2.59 -14.59 4.60
N GLU A 382 2.35 -14.91 3.33
CA GLU A 382 1.07 -15.39 2.82
C GLU A 382 1.28 -16.78 2.19
N PRO A 383 1.50 -17.82 3.02
CA PRO A 383 2.15 -19.06 2.57
C PRO A 383 1.29 -19.85 1.56
N MET A 384 -0.04 -19.82 1.69
CA MET A 384 -0.93 -20.56 0.79
C MET A 384 -0.79 -20.15 -0.68
N SER A 385 -0.62 -18.87 -1.02
CA SER A 385 -0.44 -18.47 -2.44
C SER A 385 0.91 -18.88 -3.03
N LYS A 386 1.91 -19.16 -2.19
CA LYS A 386 3.29 -19.45 -2.62
C LYS A 386 3.56 -20.96 -2.61
N LEU A 387 2.94 -21.70 -1.68
CA LEU A 387 3.11 -23.14 -1.53
C LEU A 387 1.93 -23.95 -2.13
N GLY A 388 0.72 -23.37 -2.15
CA GLY A 388 -0.49 -24.02 -2.69
C GLY A 388 -0.39 -24.39 -4.17
N GLN A 389 0.47 -23.71 -4.93
CA GLN A 389 0.75 -24.04 -6.33
C GLN A 389 1.28 -25.47 -6.54
N LEU A 390 2.03 -26.02 -5.58
CA LEU A 390 2.49 -27.40 -5.63
C LEU A 390 1.36 -28.38 -5.31
N LEU A 391 0.46 -28.00 -4.39
CA LEU A 391 -0.73 -28.79 -4.06
C LEU A 391 -1.65 -28.97 -5.26
N VAL A 392 -1.85 -27.93 -6.08
CA VAL A 392 -2.61 -28.03 -7.35
C VAL A 392 -2.03 -29.14 -8.23
N THR A 393 -0.71 -29.15 -8.42
CA THR A 393 -0.03 -30.15 -9.25
C THR A 393 -0.14 -31.56 -8.66
N PHE A 394 0.06 -31.72 -7.35
CA PHE A 394 -0.01 -33.04 -6.71
C PHE A 394 -1.43 -33.59 -6.70
N PHE A 395 -2.43 -32.77 -6.37
CA PHE A 395 -3.83 -33.18 -6.35
C PHE A 395 -4.30 -33.59 -7.75
N ALA A 396 -3.91 -32.84 -8.79
CA ALA A 396 -4.20 -33.21 -10.17
C ALA A 396 -3.62 -34.59 -10.54
N ILE A 397 -2.37 -34.87 -10.16
CA ILE A 397 -1.74 -36.18 -10.41
C ILE A 397 -2.46 -37.29 -9.62
N GLN A 398 -2.88 -37.02 -8.38
CA GLN A 398 -3.63 -37.98 -7.57
C GLN A 398 -4.99 -38.31 -8.20
N LEU A 399 -5.72 -37.31 -8.68
CA LEU A 399 -6.97 -37.50 -9.43
C LEU A 399 -6.73 -38.29 -10.72
N ALA A 400 -5.60 -38.08 -11.41
CA ALA A 400 -5.22 -38.87 -12.57
C ALA A 400 -5.03 -40.36 -12.23
N ILE A 401 -4.32 -40.65 -11.14
CA ILE A 401 -4.07 -42.01 -10.64
C ILE A 401 -5.39 -42.67 -10.23
N LEU A 402 -6.26 -41.94 -9.53
CA LEU A 402 -7.61 -42.39 -9.17
C LEU A 402 -8.40 -42.75 -10.43
N ALA A 403 -8.50 -41.84 -11.40
CA ALA A 403 -9.25 -42.05 -12.64
C ALA A 403 -8.71 -43.25 -13.44
N GLU A 404 -7.38 -43.39 -13.60
CA GLU A 404 -6.77 -44.55 -14.25
C GLU A 404 -7.10 -45.85 -13.52
N GLY A 405 -6.96 -45.86 -12.20
CA GLY A 405 -7.17 -47.04 -11.36
C GLY A 405 -8.61 -47.55 -11.35
N VAL A 406 -9.58 -46.65 -11.19
CA VAL A 406 -11.00 -47.01 -11.17
C VAL A 406 -11.49 -47.42 -12.56
N TYR A 407 -11.08 -46.70 -13.62
CA TYR A 407 -11.40 -47.07 -15.00
C TYR A 407 -10.85 -48.47 -15.36
N HIS A 408 -9.61 -48.75 -14.97
CA HIS A 408 -8.99 -50.05 -15.24
C HIS A 408 -9.73 -51.20 -14.54
N ARG A 409 -10.10 -51.05 -13.26
CA ARG A 409 -10.87 -52.06 -12.50
C ARG A 409 -12.29 -52.24 -13.01
N TRP A 410 -12.90 -51.17 -13.51
CA TRP A 410 -14.22 -51.24 -14.14
C TRP A 410 -14.16 -52.01 -15.46
N ARG A 411 -13.14 -51.75 -16.30
CA ARG A 411 -12.96 -52.40 -17.59
C ARG A 411 -12.53 -53.87 -17.48
N GLN A 412 -11.71 -54.20 -16.48
CA GLN A 412 -11.27 -55.57 -16.18
C GLN A 412 -12.23 -56.31 -15.23
N ARG A 413 -13.50 -55.91 -15.17
CA ARG A 413 -14.49 -56.69 -14.42
C ARG A 413 -14.59 -58.07 -15.09
N ASP A 414 -14.24 -59.12 -14.36
CA ASP A 414 -14.53 -60.49 -14.80
C ASP A 414 -16.06 -60.66 -14.95
N HIS A 415 -16.47 -61.58 -15.82
CA HIS A 415 -17.87 -62.02 -15.89
C HIS A 415 -18.26 -62.67 -14.55
N THR A 416 -18.81 -61.85 -13.64
CA THR A 416 -19.45 -62.15 -12.34
C THR A 416 -19.07 -63.46 -11.64
N PRO A 417 -18.44 -63.44 -10.45
CA PRO A 417 -18.47 -64.60 -9.56
C PRO A 417 -19.92 -64.91 -9.15
N ALA A 418 -20.29 -66.19 -9.13
CA ALA A 418 -21.68 -66.71 -8.99
C ALA A 418 -22.46 -66.30 -7.72
N ARG A 419 -21.88 -65.47 -6.83
CA ARG A 419 -22.43 -65.07 -5.52
C ARG A 419 -22.89 -63.61 -5.40
N TRP A 420 -22.69 -62.76 -6.41
CA TRP A 420 -23.20 -61.37 -6.36
C TRP A 420 -24.64 -61.29 -6.91
N PRO A 421 -25.58 -60.61 -6.23
CA PRO A 421 -26.96 -60.50 -6.69
C PRO A 421 -27.03 -59.80 -8.06
N LYS A 422 -27.64 -60.45 -9.05
CA LYS A 422 -27.73 -59.94 -10.43
C LYS A 422 -28.47 -58.59 -10.57
N PHE A 423 -29.22 -58.17 -9.54
CA PHE A 423 -29.98 -56.93 -9.53
C PHE A 423 -29.21 -55.71 -8.98
N LEU A 424 -28.04 -55.91 -8.36
CA LEU A 424 -27.22 -54.80 -7.85
C LEU A 424 -26.04 -54.51 -8.79
N PRO A 425 -25.70 -53.22 -9.02
CA PRO A 425 -24.50 -52.87 -9.78
C PRO A 425 -23.24 -53.44 -9.11
N HIS A 426 -22.30 -53.92 -9.92
CA HIS A 426 -21.03 -54.46 -9.41
C HIS A 426 -20.26 -53.38 -8.62
N PRO A 427 -19.56 -53.69 -7.52
CA PRO A 427 -18.84 -52.70 -6.70
C PRO A 427 -17.86 -51.83 -7.50
N SER A 428 -17.18 -52.39 -8.50
CA SER A 428 -16.30 -51.61 -9.40
C SER A 428 -17.06 -50.64 -10.31
N THR A 429 -18.30 -50.94 -10.66
CA THR A 429 -19.18 -50.02 -11.39
C THR A 429 -19.66 -48.90 -10.47
N LEU A 430 -20.05 -49.21 -9.24
CA LEU A 430 -20.42 -48.20 -8.24
C LEU A 430 -19.23 -47.27 -7.94
N ALA A 431 -18.03 -47.83 -7.73
CA ALA A 431 -16.81 -47.07 -7.50
C ALA A 431 -16.45 -46.18 -8.70
N PHE A 432 -16.61 -46.67 -9.94
CA PHE A 432 -16.43 -45.88 -11.16
C PHE A 432 -17.42 -44.73 -11.24
N VAL A 433 -18.72 -45.00 -11.10
CA VAL A 433 -19.74 -43.97 -11.14
C VAL A 433 -19.52 -42.93 -10.03
N ALA A 434 -19.25 -43.36 -8.80
CA ALA A 434 -19.01 -42.45 -7.67
C ALA A 434 -17.74 -41.60 -7.87
N ALA A 435 -16.62 -42.19 -8.30
CA ALA A 435 -15.39 -41.46 -8.55
C ALA A 435 -15.51 -40.50 -9.74
N THR A 436 -16.19 -40.91 -10.81
CA THR A 436 -16.46 -40.04 -11.97
C THR A 436 -17.40 -38.90 -11.59
N ALA A 437 -18.54 -39.18 -10.95
CA ALA A 437 -19.46 -38.15 -10.50
C ALA A 437 -18.80 -37.18 -9.52
N GLY A 438 -18.05 -37.71 -8.55
CA GLY A 438 -17.30 -36.90 -7.58
C GLY A 438 -16.25 -36.01 -8.25
N THR A 439 -15.51 -36.55 -9.23
CA THR A 439 -14.51 -35.78 -10.01
C THR A 439 -15.17 -34.69 -10.84
N LEU A 440 -16.29 -34.99 -11.52
CA LEU A 440 -17.04 -34.01 -12.29
C LEU A 440 -17.60 -32.90 -11.39
N LEU A 441 -18.14 -33.24 -10.23
CA LEU A 441 -18.62 -32.27 -9.24
C LEU A 441 -17.47 -31.41 -8.69
N ALA A 442 -16.31 -32.02 -8.38
CA ALA A 442 -15.12 -31.29 -7.92
C ALA A 442 -14.58 -30.31 -8.98
N ILE A 443 -14.63 -30.69 -10.26
CA ILE A 443 -14.26 -29.82 -11.39
C ILE A 443 -15.34 -28.75 -11.65
N ALA A 444 -16.62 -29.06 -11.41
CA ALA A 444 -17.72 -28.13 -11.60
C ALA A 444 -17.84 -27.11 -10.46
N TYR A 445 -17.39 -27.44 -9.25
CA TYR A 445 -17.45 -26.57 -8.07
C TYR A 445 -16.94 -25.14 -8.32
N PRO A 446 -15.73 -24.92 -8.89
CA PRO A 446 -15.25 -23.58 -9.21
C PRO A 446 -15.87 -23.03 -10.49
N TYR A 447 -17.19 -23.21 -10.70
CA TYR A 447 -17.92 -22.70 -11.86
C TYR A 447 -17.74 -21.20 -12.14
N PRO A 448 -17.47 -20.30 -11.16
CA PRO A 448 -17.17 -18.90 -11.46
C PRO A 448 -15.94 -18.74 -12.38
N VAL A 449 -14.99 -19.68 -12.33
CA VAL A 449 -13.84 -19.70 -13.24
C VAL A 449 -14.31 -19.92 -14.67
N ALA A 450 -15.15 -20.92 -14.93
CA ALA A 450 -15.64 -21.22 -16.30
C ALA A 450 -16.67 -20.21 -16.83
N THR A 451 -17.44 -19.58 -15.93
CA THR A 451 -18.48 -18.61 -16.33
C THR A 451 -17.95 -17.19 -16.51
N GLY A 452 -16.75 -16.90 -16.01
CA GLY A 452 -16.18 -15.54 -15.96
C GLY A 452 -16.52 -14.76 -14.71
N GLY A 453 -17.29 -15.33 -13.76
CA GLY A 453 -17.64 -14.68 -12.49
C GLY A 453 -16.45 -14.36 -11.58
N VAL A 454 -15.26 -14.92 -11.85
CA VAL A 454 -13.99 -14.52 -11.21
C VAL A 454 -13.48 -13.15 -11.67
N ILE A 455 -14.02 -12.59 -12.76
CA ILE A 455 -13.80 -11.21 -13.22
C ILE A 455 -15.13 -10.44 -13.08
N PRO A 456 -15.49 -10.02 -11.87
CA PRO A 456 -16.80 -9.42 -11.61
C PRO A 456 -16.90 -7.98 -12.12
N ASP A 457 -18.09 -7.62 -12.64
CA ASP A 457 -18.41 -6.21 -12.94
C ASP A 457 -19.10 -5.49 -11.79
N ALA A 458 -19.85 -6.24 -10.98
CA ALA A 458 -20.54 -5.73 -9.81
C ALA A 458 -19.77 -6.20 -8.57
N ARG A 459 -19.23 -5.23 -7.83
CA ARG A 459 -18.51 -5.47 -6.57
C ARG A 459 -18.96 -4.45 -5.54
N PRO A 460 -19.24 -4.85 -4.30
CA PRO A 460 -19.48 -3.89 -3.23
C PRO A 460 -18.27 -2.95 -3.06
N MET A 461 -18.51 -1.63 -3.03
CA MET A 461 -17.50 -0.59 -2.79
C MET A 461 -16.31 -0.53 -3.79
N GLN A 462 -16.31 -1.32 -4.86
CA GLN A 462 -15.26 -1.31 -5.89
C GLN A 462 -15.90 -1.30 -7.29
N PRO A 463 -15.26 -0.66 -8.29
CA PRO A 463 -15.78 -0.62 -9.65
C PRO A 463 -15.62 -1.96 -10.38
N SER A 464 -15.96 -2.06 -11.67
CA SER A 464 -15.78 -3.29 -12.45
C SER A 464 -14.30 -3.71 -12.55
N ALA A 465 -14.03 -5.02 -12.70
CA ALA A 465 -12.72 -5.54 -13.07
C ALA A 465 -12.46 -5.45 -14.59
N HIS A 466 -13.49 -5.19 -15.41
CA HIS A 466 -13.38 -4.86 -16.82
C HIS A 466 -13.27 -3.35 -17.00
N VAL A 467 -12.08 -2.90 -17.41
CA VAL A 467 -11.69 -1.49 -17.33
C VAL A 467 -11.36 -0.97 -18.72
N ARG A 468 -11.81 0.25 -19.01
CA ARG A 468 -11.40 1.02 -20.20
C ARG A 468 -10.55 2.19 -19.75
N VAL A 469 -9.34 2.31 -20.31
CA VAL A 469 -8.51 3.49 -20.07
C VAL A 469 -9.11 4.66 -20.85
N PRO A 470 -9.43 5.79 -20.18
CA PRO A 470 -10.04 6.95 -20.84
C PRO A 470 -9.16 7.57 -21.92
N GLU A 471 -9.79 8.20 -22.91
CA GLU A 471 -9.07 8.83 -24.03
C GLU A 471 -8.24 10.04 -23.59
N TYR A 472 -8.66 10.76 -22.55
CA TYR A 472 -7.91 11.91 -22.02
C TYR A 472 -6.52 11.48 -21.50
N TRP A 473 -6.36 10.27 -20.97
CA TRP A 473 -5.05 9.73 -20.57
C TRP A 473 -4.15 9.49 -21.78
N ARG A 474 -4.71 8.93 -22.88
CA ARG A 474 -3.98 8.70 -24.13
C ARG A 474 -3.60 10.02 -24.79
N SER A 475 -4.50 10.98 -24.81
CA SER A 475 -4.30 12.33 -25.34
C SER A 475 -3.23 13.08 -24.56
N MET A 476 -3.29 13.05 -23.22
CA MET A 476 -2.27 13.64 -22.34
C MET A 476 -0.89 13.02 -22.61
N ALA A 477 -0.80 11.69 -22.69
CA ALA A 477 0.45 11.02 -23.01
C ALA A 477 0.96 11.37 -24.42
N ALA A 478 0.09 11.52 -25.42
CA ALA A 478 0.48 11.94 -26.77
C ALA A 478 1.07 13.36 -26.76
N THR A 479 0.44 14.30 -26.06
CA THR A 479 0.94 15.68 -25.89
C THR A 479 2.32 15.70 -25.24
N ILE A 480 2.51 14.95 -24.14
CA ILE A 480 3.79 14.86 -23.44
C ILE A 480 4.86 14.17 -24.30
N ASN A 481 4.50 13.10 -25.00
CA ASN A 481 5.44 12.33 -25.83
C ASN A 481 5.87 13.07 -27.10
N ALA A 482 5.06 14.01 -27.59
CA ALA A 482 5.35 14.83 -28.76
C ALA A 482 6.28 16.02 -28.45
N ASP A 483 6.30 16.47 -27.21
CA ASP A 483 7.24 17.48 -26.74
C ASP A 483 8.70 16.93 -26.86
N PRO A 484 9.70 17.71 -27.30
CA PRO A 484 11.07 17.24 -27.43
C PRO A 484 11.91 17.37 -26.15
N SER A 485 11.43 18.08 -25.13
CA SER A 485 12.19 18.33 -23.91
C SER A 485 12.48 17.00 -23.18
N PRO A 486 13.67 16.82 -22.57
CA PRO A 486 14.03 15.54 -21.99
C PRO A 486 13.58 15.35 -20.53
N GLY A 487 12.90 16.35 -19.94
CA GLY A 487 12.52 16.37 -18.53
C GLY A 487 11.48 15.31 -18.13
N LYS A 488 11.45 15.05 -16.82
CA LYS A 488 10.54 14.09 -16.19
C LYS A 488 9.15 14.68 -15.96
N VAL A 489 8.19 13.79 -15.75
CA VAL A 489 6.79 14.12 -15.48
C VAL A 489 6.43 13.71 -14.06
N LEU A 490 6.09 14.67 -13.21
CA LEU A 490 5.51 14.42 -11.89
C LEU A 490 4.01 14.22 -11.98
N VAL A 491 3.47 13.24 -11.27
CA VAL A 491 2.02 13.05 -11.15
C VAL A 491 1.59 13.46 -9.73
N LEU A 492 0.66 14.41 -9.66
CA LEU A 492 0.06 14.90 -8.41
C LEU A 492 -1.47 14.67 -8.41
N PRO A 493 -2.10 14.51 -7.24
CA PRO A 493 -1.47 14.33 -5.92
C PRO A 493 -0.65 13.03 -5.85
N LEU A 494 0.35 12.98 -4.98
CA LEU A 494 1.13 11.78 -4.71
C LEU A 494 0.21 10.69 -4.15
N ASP A 495 0.40 9.45 -4.61
CA ASP A 495 -0.40 8.31 -4.17
C ASP A 495 -0.19 8.07 -2.67
N ASP A 496 -1.28 7.98 -1.89
CA ASP A 496 -1.27 7.61 -0.47
C ASP A 496 -1.17 6.08 -0.27
N TYR A 497 -1.48 5.32 -1.31
CA TYR A 497 -1.34 3.88 -1.41
C TYR A 497 -1.28 3.46 -2.88
N TYR A 498 -0.50 2.43 -3.21
CA TYR A 498 -0.24 2.06 -4.61
C TYR A 498 -1.48 1.68 -5.43
N GLN A 499 -2.60 1.32 -4.79
CA GLN A 499 -3.89 1.14 -5.49
C GLN A 499 -4.72 2.40 -5.34
N MET A 500 -5.06 3.08 -6.44
CA MET A 500 -5.78 4.35 -6.38
C MET A 500 -7.23 4.22 -6.87
N PRO A 501 -8.21 4.88 -6.22
CA PRO A 501 -9.59 4.94 -6.69
C PRO A 501 -9.79 6.07 -7.70
N THR A 502 -10.43 5.76 -8.82
CA THR A 502 -10.70 6.73 -9.90
C THR A 502 -12.18 6.88 -10.20
N GLN A 503 -12.58 8.08 -10.63
CA GLN A 503 -13.97 8.44 -10.95
C GLN A 503 -14.49 7.70 -12.20
N TRP A 504 -13.60 7.28 -13.11
CA TRP A 504 -13.94 6.56 -14.34
C TRP A 504 -14.06 5.03 -14.17
N GLY A 505 -14.06 4.54 -12.93
CA GLY A 505 -14.38 3.13 -12.63
C GLY A 505 -13.16 2.20 -12.66
N PHE A 506 -11.98 2.67 -12.25
CA PHE A 506 -10.82 1.83 -11.97
C PHE A 506 -10.39 1.92 -10.50
N PHE A 507 -10.06 0.77 -9.92
CA PHE A 507 -9.43 0.62 -8.60
C PHE A 507 -8.36 -0.47 -8.67
N GLY A 508 -7.09 -0.08 -8.62
CA GLY A 508 -5.95 -0.99 -8.71
C GLY A 508 -4.62 -0.26 -8.78
N VAL A 509 -3.53 -1.00 -9.03
CA VAL A 509 -2.16 -0.46 -9.11
C VAL A 509 -2.11 0.71 -10.06
N ASP A 510 -1.86 1.89 -9.51
CA ASP A 510 -1.81 3.11 -10.29
C ASP A 510 -0.53 3.14 -11.10
N SER A 511 -0.68 2.94 -12.41
CA SER A 511 0.44 2.83 -13.34
C SER A 511 0.14 3.46 -14.68
N ILE A 512 -1.05 4.05 -14.87
CA ILE A 512 -1.54 4.48 -16.18
C ILE A 512 -0.57 5.49 -16.83
N ALA A 513 -0.13 6.49 -16.07
CA ALA A 513 0.86 7.45 -16.52
C ALA A 513 2.15 6.76 -17.01
N ASN A 514 2.72 5.86 -16.19
CA ASN A 514 3.94 5.12 -16.53
C ASN A 514 3.76 4.10 -17.69
N LEU A 515 2.54 3.59 -17.90
CA LEU A 515 2.26 2.67 -19.00
C LEU A 515 2.12 3.38 -20.36
N LEU A 516 1.81 4.69 -20.37
CA LEU A 516 1.55 5.48 -21.58
C LEU A 516 2.67 6.47 -21.94
N ILE A 517 3.29 7.09 -20.94
CA ILE A 517 4.28 8.17 -21.13
C ILE A 517 5.68 7.57 -21.32
N LYS A 518 6.37 7.97 -22.38
CA LYS A 518 7.69 7.46 -22.82
C LYS A 518 8.88 8.12 -22.11
N ARG A 519 8.62 8.86 -21.04
CA ARG A 519 9.58 9.65 -20.26
C ARG A 519 9.63 9.12 -18.83
N GLY A 520 10.57 9.63 -18.02
CA GLY A 520 10.58 9.33 -16.59
C GLY A 520 9.30 9.87 -15.93
N VAL A 521 8.45 8.96 -15.45
CA VAL A 521 7.24 9.30 -14.70
C VAL A 521 7.53 9.15 -13.21
N VAL A 522 7.36 10.24 -12.47
CA VAL A 522 7.55 10.32 -11.04
C VAL A 522 6.19 10.15 -10.38
N GLN A 523 5.94 8.93 -9.92
CA GLN A 523 4.73 8.55 -9.20
C GLN A 523 5.15 7.52 -8.13
N PRO A 524 5.60 7.98 -6.95
CA PRO A 524 5.99 7.09 -5.86
C PRO A 524 4.84 6.15 -5.52
N LYS A 525 5.14 4.86 -5.30
CA LYS A 525 4.14 3.83 -4.99
C LYS A 525 4.37 3.27 -3.60
N PRO A 526 3.71 3.81 -2.55
CA PRO A 526 3.86 3.31 -1.19
C PRO A 526 3.55 1.81 -1.11
N ASP A 527 4.25 1.09 -0.22
CA ASP A 527 4.13 -0.36 -0.01
C ASP A 527 4.58 -1.25 -1.19
N GLY A 528 5.33 -0.69 -2.15
CA GLY A 528 6.02 -1.46 -3.19
C GLY A 528 7.28 -2.16 -2.69
N TYR A 529 7.78 -3.16 -3.44
CA TYR A 529 9.07 -3.81 -3.14
C TYR A 529 10.28 -2.93 -3.51
N PHE A 530 10.09 -1.99 -4.43
CA PHE A 530 11.11 -1.06 -4.91
C PHE A 530 10.52 0.35 -4.85
N GLY A 531 11.35 1.33 -4.53
CA GLY A 531 10.98 2.75 -4.50
C GLY A 531 12.14 3.66 -4.86
N ASP A 532 11.83 4.95 -4.97
CA ASP A 532 12.82 5.99 -5.20
C ASP A 532 13.86 6.05 -4.07
N VAL A 533 15.08 6.49 -4.38
CA VAL A 533 16.10 6.70 -3.35
C VAL A 533 15.65 7.77 -2.34
N PRO A 534 16.07 7.70 -1.07
CA PRO A 534 15.56 8.57 -0.02
C PRO A 534 15.67 10.07 -0.33
N GLY A 535 16.79 10.53 -0.92
CA GLY A 535 16.97 11.93 -1.33
C GLY A 535 15.91 12.39 -2.33
N TYR A 536 15.72 11.64 -3.41
CA TYR A 536 14.71 11.95 -4.43
C TYR A 536 13.30 11.93 -3.84
N LYS A 537 12.99 10.92 -3.01
CA LYS A 537 11.69 10.83 -2.33
C LYS A 537 11.41 12.06 -1.45
N ALA A 538 12.43 12.58 -0.77
CA ALA A 538 12.32 13.79 0.04
C ALA A 538 12.06 15.03 -0.83
N ASP A 539 12.73 15.17 -1.97
CA ASP A 539 12.47 16.28 -2.91
C ASP A 539 11.03 16.26 -3.42
N ILE A 540 10.54 15.09 -3.87
CA ILE A 540 9.17 14.93 -4.39
C ILE A 540 8.11 15.19 -3.32
N THR A 541 8.33 14.68 -2.10
CA THR A 541 7.44 14.95 -0.95
C THR A 541 7.48 16.43 -0.58
N GLY A 542 8.65 17.05 -0.66
CA GLY A 542 8.86 18.49 -0.46
C GLY A 542 8.05 19.34 -1.44
N ILE A 543 8.00 18.96 -2.72
CA ILE A 543 7.22 19.68 -3.74
C ILE A 543 5.73 19.71 -3.36
N GLN A 544 5.11 18.56 -3.08
CA GLN A 544 3.69 18.52 -2.70
C GLN A 544 3.46 19.26 -1.37
N THR A 545 4.35 19.09 -0.40
CA THR A 545 4.24 19.76 0.90
C THR A 545 4.29 21.27 0.75
N ALA A 546 5.22 21.80 -0.06
CA ALA A 546 5.34 23.22 -0.38
C ALA A 546 4.09 23.76 -1.08
N LEU A 547 3.56 23.02 -2.08
CA LEU A 547 2.34 23.39 -2.78
C LEU A 547 1.11 23.42 -1.86
N LEU A 548 0.96 22.48 -0.93
CA LEU A 548 -0.18 22.44 0.01
C LEU A 548 -0.04 23.46 1.15
N SER A 549 1.18 23.71 1.62
CA SER A 549 1.45 24.61 2.74
C SER A 549 1.59 26.07 2.36
N GLY A 550 1.83 26.39 1.08
CA GLY A 550 2.01 27.75 0.58
C GLY A 550 3.47 28.23 0.55
N ASP A 551 4.45 27.36 0.75
CA ASP A 551 5.89 27.67 0.58
C ASP A 551 6.30 27.61 -0.89
N LEU A 552 5.67 28.44 -1.72
CA LEU A 552 5.79 28.35 -3.18
C LEU A 552 7.20 28.66 -3.70
N THR A 553 8.03 29.35 -2.92
CA THR A 553 9.43 29.69 -3.26
C THR A 553 10.34 28.46 -3.38
N ALA A 554 10.02 27.39 -2.65
CA ALA A 554 10.80 26.15 -2.70
C ALA A 554 10.51 25.31 -3.96
N VAL A 555 9.32 25.48 -4.55
CA VAL A 555 8.80 24.58 -5.60
C VAL A 555 9.67 24.58 -6.86
N PRO A 556 10.04 25.73 -7.48
CA PRO A 556 10.87 25.72 -8.68
C PRO A 556 12.25 25.09 -8.46
N ARG A 557 12.86 25.33 -7.29
CA ARG A 557 14.18 24.80 -6.92
C ARG A 557 14.16 23.28 -6.76
N LEU A 558 13.12 22.76 -6.12
CA LEU A 558 12.93 21.32 -5.96
C LEU A 558 12.59 20.63 -7.28
N LEU A 559 11.80 21.26 -8.17
CA LEU A 559 11.54 20.76 -9.52
C LEU A 559 12.82 20.69 -10.35
N ASP A 560 13.63 21.75 -10.31
CA ASP A 560 14.95 21.78 -10.95
C ASP A 560 15.86 20.68 -10.43
N ALA A 561 16.03 20.56 -9.11
CA ALA A 561 16.82 19.50 -8.49
C ALA A 561 16.26 18.09 -8.72
N SER A 562 15.00 17.96 -9.12
CA SER A 562 14.39 16.66 -9.43
C SER A 562 14.46 16.29 -10.92
N GLY A 563 14.86 17.22 -11.79
CA GLY A 563 14.84 17.02 -13.24
C GLY A 563 13.42 16.98 -13.82
N ILE A 564 12.48 17.71 -13.21
CA ILE A 564 11.06 17.71 -13.56
C ILE A 564 10.73 19.01 -14.30
N ASP A 565 10.21 18.89 -15.52
CA ASP A 565 9.73 20.05 -16.30
C ASP A 565 8.23 20.01 -16.56
N LYS A 566 7.55 18.93 -16.17
CA LYS A 566 6.12 18.71 -16.37
C LYS A 566 5.49 18.15 -15.12
N ILE A 567 4.29 18.62 -14.82
CA ILE A 567 3.46 18.13 -13.72
C ILE A 567 2.07 17.83 -14.29
N ILE A 568 1.58 16.62 -14.06
CA ILE A 568 0.19 16.26 -14.26
C ILE A 568 -0.51 16.45 -12.93
N VAL A 569 -1.54 17.30 -12.86
CA VAL A 569 -2.48 17.31 -11.73
C VAL A 569 -3.71 16.51 -12.13
N ARG A 570 -4.10 15.56 -11.28
CA ARG A 570 -5.19 14.63 -11.54
C ARG A 570 -6.47 15.06 -10.84
N HIS A 571 -7.50 15.31 -11.63
CA HIS A 571 -8.85 15.58 -11.13
C HIS A 571 -9.74 14.31 -11.16
N ASP A 572 -9.19 13.19 -11.62
CA ASP A 572 -9.91 11.93 -11.85
C ASP A 572 -9.92 10.96 -10.66
N LEU A 573 -9.47 11.39 -9.48
CA LEU A 573 -9.40 10.57 -8.26
C LEU A 573 -10.67 10.71 -7.39
N ILE A 574 -11.02 9.64 -6.67
CA ILE A 574 -12.08 9.68 -5.65
C ILE A 574 -11.45 10.04 -4.30
N ARG A 575 -11.53 11.32 -3.93
CA ARG A 575 -10.94 11.87 -2.69
C ARG A 575 -11.64 11.37 -1.41
N ASP A 576 -12.95 11.11 -1.51
CA ASP A 576 -13.78 10.81 -0.35
C ASP A 576 -13.88 9.32 0.01
N MET A 577 -13.03 8.48 -0.57
CA MET A 577 -13.01 7.05 -0.26
C MET A 577 -12.57 6.81 1.20
N PRO A 578 -13.35 6.07 2.02
CA PRO A 578 -12.95 5.71 3.37
C PRO A 578 -11.59 5.00 3.40
N GLY A 579 -10.77 5.29 4.40
CA GLY A 579 -9.42 4.70 4.50
C GLY A 579 -8.33 5.43 3.71
N ARG A 580 -8.67 6.45 2.90
CA ARG A 580 -7.72 7.22 2.07
C ARG A 580 -7.45 8.62 2.62
N SER A 581 -6.33 9.20 2.19
CA SER A 581 -5.87 10.56 2.47
C SER A 581 -5.19 11.13 1.22
N ILE A 582 -6.01 11.51 0.25
CA ILE A 582 -5.56 12.05 -1.05
C ILE A 582 -5.57 13.58 -0.95
N ALA A 583 -4.48 14.24 -1.37
CA ALA A 583 -4.39 15.70 -1.35
C ALA A 583 -5.39 16.34 -2.33
N ASP A 584 -5.83 17.56 -2.01
CA ASP A 584 -6.81 18.31 -2.79
C ASP A 584 -6.15 18.87 -4.07
N ASP A 585 -6.59 18.34 -5.21
CA ASP A 585 -6.20 18.71 -6.57
C ASP A 585 -6.54 20.16 -6.93
N ASP A 586 -7.64 20.72 -6.44
CA ASP A 586 -7.99 22.13 -6.67
C ASP A 586 -6.99 23.06 -5.96
N VAL A 587 -6.56 22.69 -4.75
CA VAL A 587 -5.52 23.41 -4.01
C VAL A 587 -4.18 23.34 -4.75
N LEU A 588 -3.82 22.18 -5.29
CA LEU A 588 -2.59 21.99 -6.07
C LEU A 588 -2.60 22.84 -7.35
N THR A 589 -3.69 22.82 -8.12
CA THR A 589 -3.85 23.65 -9.34
C THR A 589 -3.76 25.15 -9.02
N LYS A 590 -4.43 25.61 -7.95
CA LYS A 590 -4.33 27.02 -7.51
C LYS A 590 -2.93 27.41 -7.04
N ALA A 591 -2.22 26.50 -6.38
CA ALA A 591 -0.85 26.73 -5.93
C ALA A 591 0.10 26.84 -7.12
N LEU A 592 0.03 25.90 -8.06
CA LEU A 592 0.84 25.93 -9.29
C LEU A 592 0.60 27.19 -10.12
N LYS A 593 -0.63 27.69 -10.18
CA LYS A 593 -0.95 28.95 -10.85
C LYS A 593 -0.24 30.17 -10.25
N ARG A 594 0.11 30.12 -8.96
CA ARG A 594 0.82 31.19 -8.24
C ARG A 594 2.33 30.95 -8.13
N THR A 595 2.80 29.74 -8.41
CA THR A 595 4.22 29.41 -8.41
C THR A 595 4.91 30.09 -9.58
N GLU A 596 6.01 30.78 -9.30
CA GLU A 596 6.83 31.43 -10.32
C GLU A 596 7.38 30.42 -11.35
N GLY A 597 7.40 30.82 -12.62
CA GLY A 597 7.89 29.99 -13.74
C GLY A 597 6.95 28.87 -14.20
N MET A 598 5.83 28.61 -13.50
CA MET A 598 4.86 27.58 -13.88
C MET A 598 3.86 28.10 -14.92
N THR A 599 3.58 27.28 -15.93
CA THR A 599 2.59 27.58 -16.98
C THR A 599 1.64 26.41 -17.21
N LEU A 600 0.35 26.69 -17.37
CA LEU A 600 -0.65 25.68 -17.73
C LEU A 600 -0.62 25.46 -19.24
N ALA A 601 -0.33 24.24 -19.67
CA ALA A 601 -0.21 23.86 -21.07
C ALA A 601 -1.44 23.10 -21.60
N ALA A 602 -2.17 22.40 -20.74
CA ALA A 602 -3.46 21.78 -21.05
C ALA A 602 -4.31 21.70 -19.77
N GLU A 603 -5.62 21.89 -19.91
CA GLU A 603 -6.60 21.86 -18.82
C GLU A 603 -7.67 20.79 -19.13
N GLY A 604 -8.16 20.09 -18.10
CA GLY A 604 -9.21 19.07 -18.25
C GLY A 604 -9.32 18.14 -17.04
N GLU A 605 -9.70 16.88 -17.25
CA GLU A 605 -9.66 15.85 -16.19
C GLU A 605 -8.23 15.58 -15.69
N LEU A 606 -7.24 15.97 -16.49
CA LEU A 606 -5.82 16.03 -16.17
C LEU A 606 -5.30 17.40 -16.62
N ASP A 607 -4.77 18.18 -15.69
CA ASP A 607 -4.03 19.40 -16.03
C ASP A 607 -2.57 19.05 -16.34
N LEU A 608 -2.01 19.66 -17.39
CA LEU A 608 -0.58 19.61 -17.68
C LEU A 608 0.05 20.97 -17.40
N TRP A 609 0.87 21.03 -16.37
CA TRP A 609 1.69 22.17 -16.03
C TRP A 609 3.12 21.98 -16.55
N LYS A 610 3.75 23.06 -17.01
CA LYS A 610 5.16 23.10 -17.41
C LYS A 610 5.93 24.04 -16.49
N ALA A 611 7.05 23.55 -15.98
CA ALA A 611 8.09 24.36 -15.35
C ALA A 611 9.03 24.92 -16.44
N PRO A 612 9.97 25.80 -16.08
CA PRO A 612 10.99 26.26 -17.01
C PRO A 612 11.74 25.08 -17.67
N PRO A 613 12.00 25.09 -18.99
CA PRO A 613 12.61 23.96 -19.70
C PRO A 613 13.94 23.49 -19.11
N GLU A 614 14.73 24.41 -18.55
CA GLU A 614 16.00 24.16 -17.90
C GLU A 614 15.87 23.18 -16.72
N SER A 615 14.74 23.17 -16.01
CA SER A 615 14.48 22.20 -14.93
C SER A 615 14.47 20.75 -15.45
N GLY A 616 14.18 20.56 -16.74
CA GLY A 616 14.17 19.26 -17.43
C GLY A 616 15.50 18.83 -18.02
N GLU A 617 16.57 19.64 -17.94
CA GLU A 617 17.86 19.30 -18.52
C GLU A 617 18.47 18.05 -17.90
N LEU A 618 19.05 17.20 -18.76
CA LEU A 618 19.60 15.91 -18.33
C LEU A 618 20.91 16.04 -17.56
N ALA A 619 21.66 17.10 -17.82
CA ALA A 619 22.89 17.42 -17.13
C ALA A 619 22.82 18.82 -16.55
N ARG A 620 23.48 19.03 -15.40
CA ARG A 620 23.68 20.32 -14.74
C ARG A 620 25.16 20.57 -14.54
N ALA A 621 25.54 21.83 -14.60
CA ALA A 621 26.80 22.33 -14.08
C ALA A 621 26.48 23.24 -12.91
N TYR A 622 27.21 23.08 -11.82
CA TYR A 622 27.09 23.90 -10.64
C TYR A 622 28.43 24.60 -10.42
N SER A 623 28.41 25.92 -10.21
CA SER A 623 29.60 26.67 -9.84
C SER A 623 29.96 26.47 -8.36
N ASN A 624 28.94 26.24 -7.53
CA ASN A 624 29.04 26.16 -6.08
C ASN A 624 28.69 24.78 -5.55
N ILE A 625 29.31 24.40 -4.43
CA ILE A 625 29.01 23.17 -3.71
C ILE A 625 28.79 23.54 -2.25
N VAL A 626 27.63 23.19 -1.71
CA VAL A 626 27.31 23.33 -0.28
C VAL A 626 27.20 21.95 0.35
N THR A 627 27.85 21.76 1.48
CA THR A 627 27.79 20.51 2.24
C THR A 627 26.52 20.47 3.07
N VAL A 628 25.72 19.41 2.96
CA VAL A 628 24.47 19.27 3.72
C VAL A 628 24.49 18.05 4.63
N GLY A 629 23.62 18.07 5.65
CA GLY A 629 23.41 16.93 6.55
C GLY A 629 23.12 15.62 5.80
N ALA A 630 23.38 14.50 6.46
CA ALA A 630 23.20 13.18 5.85
C ALA A 630 21.73 12.79 5.65
N ARG A 631 20.79 13.49 6.31
CA ARG A 631 19.37 13.18 6.21
C ARG A 631 18.74 13.69 4.90
N PRO A 632 17.89 12.90 4.24
CA PRO A 632 17.25 13.29 2.98
C PRO A 632 16.39 14.57 3.06
N ASP A 633 15.59 14.70 4.12
CA ASP A 633 14.73 15.86 4.36
C ASP A 633 15.53 17.14 4.63
N ALA A 634 16.70 17.01 5.28
CA ALA A 634 17.65 18.11 5.44
C ALA A 634 18.18 18.59 4.08
N GLY A 635 18.54 17.65 3.20
CA GLY A 635 18.94 17.94 1.82
C GLY A 635 17.86 18.70 1.05
N ALA A 636 16.62 18.18 1.02
CA ALA A 636 15.50 18.82 0.33
C ALA A 636 15.21 20.23 0.87
N ALA A 637 15.27 20.44 2.19
CA ALA A 637 15.08 21.77 2.79
C ALA A 637 16.18 22.77 2.40
N VAL A 638 17.45 22.33 2.33
CA VAL A 638 18.56 23.17 1.84
C VAL A 638 18.38 23.47 0.35
N ILE A 639 18.02 22.47 -0.48
CA ILE A 639 17.76 22.65 -1.91
C ILE A 639 16.66 23.69 -2.16
N GLY A 640 15.57 23.62 -1.40
CA GLY A 640 14.52 24.64 -1.46
C GLY A 640 15.01 26.03 -1.02
N SER A 641 16.17 26.13 -0.36
CA SER A 641 16.73 27.37 0.21
C SER A 641 17.85 28.01 -0.60
N ILE A 642 18.45 27.29 -1.56
CA ILE A 642 19.53 27.80 -2.41
C ILE A 642 19.08 28.04 -3.85
N GLY A 643 19.85 28.82 -4.61
CA GLY A 643 19.68 28.99 -6.04
C GLY A 643 20.07 27.74 -6.83
N THR A 644 19.68 27.69 -8.10
CA THR A 644 19.87 26.52 -8.96
C THR A 644 21.34 26.30 -9.36
N ASP A 645 22.23 27.27 -9.15
CA ASP A 645 23.67 27.16 -9.46
C ASP A 645 24.50 26.47 -8.37
N SER A 646 23.88 26.16 -7.22
CA SER A 646 24.51 25.52 -6.07
C SER A 646 24.12 24.04 -5.95
N ALA A 647 25.14 23.16 -5.82
CA ALA A 647 24.93 21.74 -5.56
C ALA A 647 24.89 21.43 -4.06
N ALA A 648 23.83 20.78 -3.57
CA ALA A 648 23.82 20.21 -2.22
C ALA A 648 24.51 18.83 -2.21
N MET A 649 25.61 18.71 -1.46
CA MET A 649 26.37 17.47 -1.30
C MET A 649 26.13 16.90 0.10
N ALA A 650 25.32 15.84 0.19
CA ALA A 650 25.03 15.21 1.47
C ALA A 650 26.25 14.51 2.07
N LEU A 651 26.49 14.73 3.36
CA LEU A 651 27.43 13.94 4.13
C LEU A 651 26.99 12.47 4.14
N LYS A 652 27.96 11.57 4.20
CA LYS A 652 27.66 10.15 4.34
C LYS A 652 27.15 9.90 5.76
N SER A 653 25.93 9.36 5.89
CA SER A 653 25.42 8.96 7.20
C SER A 653 26.35 7.93 7.84
N SER A 654 26.76 8.19 9.09
CA SER A 654 27.50 7.24 9.93
C SER A 654 26.56 6.38 10.79
N THR A 655 25.30 6.80 10.93
CA THR A 655 24.27 6.16 11.75
C THR A 655 23.36 5.27 10.90
N LYS A 656 23.14 4.04 11.37
CA LYS A 656 22.11 3.16 10.82
C LYS A 656 20.73 3.74 11.15
N ALA A 657 19.79 3.62 10.23
CA ALA A 657 18.39 3.94 10.52
C ALA A 657 17.89 3.09 11.70
N PRO A 658 17.11 3.68 12.63
CA PRO A 658 16.55 2.95 13.75
C PRO A 658 15.58 1.86 13.27
N LEU A 659 15.48 0.76 14.04
CA LEU A 659 14.59 -0.38 13.73
C LEU A 659 13.12 -0.09 14.04
N TYR A 660 12.84 1.03 14.71
CA TYR A 660 11.52 1.49 15.10
C TYR A 660 11.27 2.92 14.59
N PRO A 661 10.01 3.32 14.37
CA PRO A 661 9.66 4.66 13.97
C PRO A 661 10.09 5.69 15.01
N VAL A 662 10.89 6.66 14.60
CA VAL A 662 11.26 7.83 15.40
C VAL A 662 11.04 9.10 14.60
N VAL A 663 10.82 10.19 15.32
CA VAL A 663 10.95 11.54 14.76
C VAL A 663 12.33 12.05 15.15
N ASP A 664 13.24 12.11 14.18
CA ASP A 664 14.56 12.69 14.39
C ASP A 664 14.50 14.19 14.13
N ASP A 665 14.34 14.97 15.20
CA ASP A 665 14.35 16.42 15.14
C ASP A 665 15.74 17.03 15.45
N THR A 666 16.81 16.23 15.42
CA THR A 666 18.17 16.74 15.69
C THR A 666 18.59 17.74 14.61
N PRO A 667 19.28 18.84 14.95
CA PRO A 667 19.84 19.74 13.95
C PRO A 667 20.94 19.01 13.17
N GLN A 668 20.92 19.15 11.85
CA GLN A 668 21.99 18.73 10.98
C GLN A 668 22.87 19.94 10.68
N VAL A 669 24.10 19.92 11.20
CA VAL A 669 25.05 21.03 11.10
C VAL A 669 26.26 20.58 10.28
N THR A 670 26.65 21.39 9.32
CA THR A 670 27.89 21.28 8.53
C THR A 670 28.59 22.65 8.52
N ASP A 671 29.78 22.70 7.92
CA ASP A 671 30.52 23.97 7.74
C ASP A 671 29.77 25.01 6.89
N ASP A 672 28.85 24.53 6.04
CA ASP A 672 28.12 25.35 5.07
C ASP A 672 26.64 25.52 5.42
N THR A 673 26.05 24.61 6.20
CA THR A 673 24.59 24.61 6.41
C THR A 673 24.18 24.18 7.81
N VAL A 674 23.05 24.74 8.25
CA VAL A 674 22.26 24.22 9.37
C VAL A 674 20.88 23.89 8.83
N GLN A 675 20.40 22.69 9.10
CA GLN A 675 18.99 22.38 8.99
C GLN A 675 18.47 21.89 10.32
N TRP A 676 17.47 22.58 10.85
CA TRP A 676 16.82 22.22 12.10
C TRP A 676 15.31 22.08 11.88
N PRO A 677 14.78 20.85 11.79
CA PRO A 677 13.35 20.62 11.81
C PRO A 677 12.85 20.96 13.21
N VAL A 678 11.98 21.97 13.34
CA VAL A 678 11.59 22.46 14.66
C VAL A 678 10.87 21.34 15.43
N PRO A 679 11.35 20.93 16.62
CA PRO A 679 10.76 19.82 17.35
C PRO A 679 9.46 20.20 18.04
N ALA A 680 8.65 19.20 18.35
CA ALA A 680 7.68 19.31 19.43
C ALA A 680 8.40 19.22 20.79
N VAL A 681 7.99 20.01 21.78
CA VAL A 681 8.59 20.03 23.13
C VAL A 681 7.52 19.87 24.19
N ASP A 682 7.89 19.27 25.32
CA ASP A 682 6.97 19.03 26.44
C ASP A 682 6.67 20.32 27.22
N GLU A 683 7.61 21.25 27.23
CA GLU A 683 7.46 22.56 27.87
C GLU A 683 8.38 23.61 27.23
N GLY A 684 8.07 24.89 27.43
CA GLY A 684 8.90 25.99 26.97
C GLY A 684 8.93 26.16 25.45
N ASN A 685 10.07 26.68 24.95
CA ASN A 685 10.34 26.86 23.54
C ASN A 685 11.37 25.82 23.09
N PRO A 686 11.27 25.26 21.86
CA PRO A 686 12.36 24.49 21.29
C PRO A 686 13.61 25.37 21.17
N GLU A 687 14.74 24.85 21.64
CA GLU A 687 16.06 25.45 21.52
C GLU A 687 17.11 24.37 21.22
N THR A 688 18.17 24.74 20.53
CA THR A 688 19.32 23.89 20.28
C THR A 688 20.59 24.72 20.13
N THR A 689 21.74 24.12 20.40
CA THR A 689 23.04 24.76 20.22
C THR A 689 23.67 24.24 18.94
N VAL A 690 24.14 25.15 18.10
CA VAL A 690 24.87 24.86 16.85
C VAL A 690 26.23 25.53 16.89
N GLU A 691 27.22 24.91 16.27
CA GLU A 691 28.55 25.49 16.12
C GLU A 691 28.70 25.96 14.67
N LEU A 692 28.95 27.26 14.48
CA LEU A 692 28.98 27.90 13.17
C LEU A 692 30.36 28.48 12.90
N LEU A 693 30.79 28.37 11.65
CA LEU A 693 31.94 29.14 11.17
C LEU A 693 31.53 30.60 10.98
N PRO A 694 32.47 31.55 11.15
CA PRO A 694 32.16 32.96 10.92
C PRO A 694 31.71 33.15 9.47
N GLY A 695 30.80 34.08 9.22
CA GLY A 695 30.41 34.46 7.86
C GLY A 695 28.98 34.92 7.71
N ARG A 696 28.61 35.18 6.46
CA ARG A 696 27.25 35.57 6.10
C ARG A 696 26.41 34.32 5.83
N PHE A 697 25.21 34.28 6.38
CA PHE A 697 24.27 33.17 6.20
C PHE A 697 22.93 33.68 5.67
N VAL A 698 22.34 32.95 4.73
CA VAL A 698 20.94 33.09 4.33
C VAL A 698 20.09 32.27 5.30
N VAL A 699 19.14 32.91 5.96
CA VAL A 699 18.15 32.28 6.83
C VAL A 699 16.85 32.07 6.07
N ALA A 700 16.39 30.83 6.04
CA ALA A 700 15.11 30.43 5.44
C ALA A 700 14.29 29.58 6.42
N GLN A 701 12.97 29.56 6.20
CA GLN A 701 12.06 28.62 6.83
C GLN A 701 11.37 27.83 5.72
N ARG A 702 11.42 26.49 5.82
CA ARG A 702 10.83 25.58 4.83
C ARG A 702 9.68 24.80 5.41
N ALA A 703 8.52 24.85 4.77
CA ALA A 703 7.31 24.31 5.36
C ALA A 703 7.34 22.78 5.46
N ARG A 704 6.92 22.25 6.61
CA ARG A 704 6.61 20.83 6.86
C ARG A 704 5.10 20.57 6.83
N ALA A 705 4.30 21.59 7.13
CA ALA A 705 2.84 21.59 7.03
C ALA A 705 2.32 23.04 6.90
N ALA A 706 0.99 23.22 6.85
CA ALA A 706 0.35 24.54 6.77
C ALA A 706 0.76 25.47 7.94
N ALA A 707 0.85 26.77 7.70
CA ALA A 707 1.19 27.74 8.75
C ALA A 707 0.10 27.78 9.83
N VAL A 708 0.48 28.03 11.10
CA VAL A 708 -0.47 28.12 12.21
C VAL A 708 -0.65 29.58 12.60
N LEU A 709 -1.77 30.18 12.22
CA LEU A 709 -2.02 31.62 12.41
C LEU A 709 -3.09 31.88 13.47
N THR A 710 -2.90 32.92 14.27
CA THR A 710 -3.88 33.39 15.26
C THR A 710 -4.73 34.51 14.66
N PRO A 711 -6.05 34.31 14.45
CA PRO A 711 -6.93 35.36 13.96
C PRO A 711 -7.26 36.39 15.05
N SER A 712 -7.37 37.64 14.64
CA SER A 712 -7.78 38.78 15.47
C SER A 712 -8.45 39.84 14.59
N LEU A 713 -9.25 40.72 15.19
CA LEU A 713 -9.89 41.83 14.50
C LEU A 713 -9.22 43.15 14.84
N ASP A 714 -8.77 43.87 13.83
CA ASP A 714 -8.32 45.25 13.91
C ASP A 714 -9.49 46.16 13.52
N GLU A 715 -10.29 46.54 14.53
CA GLU A 715 -11.50 47.34 14.35
C GLU A 715 -11.20 48.73 13.76
N GLN A 716 -10.08 49.34 14.13
CA GLN A 716 -9.68 50.66 13.67
C GLN A 716 -9.33 50.66 12.18
N ALA A 717 -8.63 49.61 11.72
CA ALA A 717 -8.24 49.47 10.33
C ALA A 717 -9.30 48.77 9.46
N GLY A 718 -10.37 48.23 10.05
CA GLY A 718 -11.39 47.44 9.35
C GLY A 718 -10.82 46.17 8.72
N ARG A 719 -9.99 45.43 9.46
CA ARG A 719 -9.24 44.26 8.92
C ARG A 719 -9.25 43.09 9.88
N LEU A 720 -9.42 41.88 9.34
CA LEU A 720 -9.01 40.65 10.02
C LEU A 720 -7.50 40.49 9.87
N VAL A 721 -6.82 40.23 10.99
CA VAL A 721 -5.37 40.07 11.06
C VAL A 721 -5.04 38.67 11.58
N PHE A 722 -4.32 37.92 10.77
CA PHE A 722 -3.82 36.59 11.10
C PHE A 722 -2.32 36.70 11.37
N THR A 723 -1.92 36.44 12.61
CA THR A 723 -0.53 36.59 13.05
C THR A 723 0.07 35.23 13.36
N ASP A 724 1.26 34.96 12.81
CA ASP A 724 2.07 33.82 13.20
C ASP A 724 2.73 34.15 14.55
N PRO A 725 2.48 33.38 15.63
CA PRO A 725 3.09 33.67 16.92
C PRO A 725 4.57 33.26 16.98
N THR A 726 5.05 32.50 15.99
CA THR A 726 6.39 31.93 16.01
C THR A 726 7.45 32.91 15.51
N LYS A 727 8.60 32.94 16.20
CA LYS A 727 9.79 33.72 15.79
C LYS A 727 11.04 32.88 15.93
N VAL A 728 11.84 32.82 14.87
CA VAL A 728 13.16 32.17 14.88
C VAL A 728 14.17 33.15 15.43
N ARG A 729 14.95 32.71 16.43
CA ARG A 729 15.97 33.52 17.08
C ARG A 729 17.34 32.84 17.04
N LEU A 730 18.37 33.65 16.82
CA LEU A 730 19.77 33.28 16.97
C LEU A 730 20.36 34.14 18.10
N ASP A 731 20.87 33.50 19.15
CA ASP A 731 21.39 34.16 20.35
C ASP A 731 20.43 35.18 20.98
N GLY A 732 19.13 34.89 20.87
CA GLY A 732 18.06 35.75 21.38
C GLY A 732 17.60 36.83 20.41
N GLU A 733 18.30 37.12 19.31
CA GLU A 733 17.86 38.09 18.29
C GLU A 733 16.91 37.46 17.26
N VAL A 734 15.87 38.17 16.82
CA VAL A 734 14.92 37.65 15.82
C VAL A 734 15.54 37.72 14.42
N VAL A 735 15.81 36.55 13.83
CA VAL A 735 16.42 36.45 12.49
C VAL A 735 15.39 36.10 11.40
N SER A 736 14.25 35.49 11.75
CA SER A 736 13.17 35.19 10.81
C SER A 736 11.81 35.17 11.50
N GLU A 737 10.82 35.80 10.87
CA GLU A 737 9.41 35.82 11.29
C GLU A 737 8.49 35.95 10.08
N ARG A 738 7.27 35.38 10.17
CA ARG A 738 6.27 35.51 9.11
C ARG A 738 5.52 36.84 9.25
N PRO A 739 5.38 37.62 8.16
CA PRO A 739 4.53 38.82 8.18
C PRO A 739 3.06 38.47 8.50
N PRO A 740 2.29 39.39 9.12
CA PRO A 740 0.87 39.17 9.36
C PRO A 740 0.07 39.19 8.06
N LEU A 741 -0.86 38.26 7.91
CA LEU A 741 -1.86 38.27 6.83
C LEU A 741 -2.99 39.22 7.21
N ARG A 742 -3.32 40.16 6.33
CA ARG A 742 -4.38 41.16 6.55
C ARG A 742 -5.47 41.02 5.50
N VAL A 743 -6.69 40.78 5.96
CA VAL A 743 -7.86 40.60 5.10
C VAL A 743 -8.85 41.74 5.36
N PRO A 744 -9.13 42.61 4.37
CA PRO A 744 -10.10 43.70 4.54
C PRO A 744 -11.50 43.17 4.85
N VAL A 745 -12.20 43.82 5.78
CA VAL A 745 -13.58 43.47 6.14
C VAL A 745 -14.48 44.69 6.12
N LYS A 746 -15.74 44.48 5.72
CA LYS A 746 -16.76 45.54 5.66
C LYS A 746 -17.43 45.80 7.01
N ARG A 747 -17.37 44.83 7.93
CA ARG A 747 -17.98 44.84 9.26
C ARG A 747 -16.89 44.64 10.31
N THR A 748 -17.00 45.36 11.43
CA THR A 748 -16.07 45.32 12.57
C THR A 748 -16.66 44.60 13.79
N ASP A 749 -17.81 43.98 13.65
CA ASP A 749 -18.48 43.18 14.69
C ASP A 749 -18.35 41.67 14.40
N ILE A 750 -17.22 41.26 13.82
CA ILE A 750 -16.92 39.85 13.51
C ILE A 750 -16.62 39.12 14.81
N VAL A 751 -17.29 37.99 15.04
CA VAL A 751 -17.18 37.21 16.29
C VAL A 751 -16.48 35.87 16.11
N ALA A 752 -16.45 35.34 14.89
CA ALA A 752 -15.80 34.07 14.59
C ALA A 752 -15.29 34.00 13.15
N VAL A 753 -14.34 33.10 12.92
CA VAL A 753 -13.84 32.76 11.58
C VAL A 753 -13.80 31.25 11.40
N LYS A 754 -14.00 30.79 10.17
CA LYS A 754 -13.77 29.40 9.74
C LYS A 754 -12.72 29.38 8.65
N VAL A 755 -11.64 28.64 8.86
CA VAL A 755 -10.59 28.41 7.85
C VAL A 755 -10.48 26.92 7.57
N GLY A 756 -10.70 26.52 6.32
CA GLY A 756 -10.84 25.11 5.98
C GLY A 756 -11.99 24.47 6.76
N SER A 757 -11.71 23.36 7.44
CA SER A 757 -12.68 22.68 8.32
C SER A 757 -12.75 23.27 9.74
N ARG A 758 -11.82 24.13 10.15
CA ARG A 758 -11.70 24.60 11.53
C ARG A 758 -12.37 25.95 11.73
N ALA A 759 -13.29 26.03 12.68
CA ALA A 759 -13.93 27.28 13.10
C ALA A 759 -13.46 27.68 14.50
N VAL A 760 -13.19 28.96 14.71
CA VAL A 760 -12.76 29.52 16.00
C VAL A 760 -13.44 30.84 16.29
N SER A 761 -13.80 31.08 17.54
CA SER A 761 -14.27 32.39 18.02
C SER A 761 -13.09 33.34 18.30
N LEU A 762 -13.29 34.63 18.04
CA LEU A 762 -12.26 35.65 18.24
C LEU A 762 -12.10 36.07 19.71
N ASP A 763 -13.14 35.86 20.53
CA ASP A 763 -13.22 36.25 21.94
C ASP A 763 -12.52 35.28 22.93
N GLN A 764 -11.96 34.17 22.43
CA GLN A 764 -11.22 33.18 23.23
C GLN A 764 -12.02 32.51 24.37
N TRP A 765 -13.35 32.48 24.25
CA TRP A 765 -14.21 31.89 25.28
C TRP A 765 -13.87 30.41 25.56
N GLY A 766 -13.82 30.03 26.84
CA GLY A 766 -13.59 28.65 27.28
C GLY A 766 -12.14 28.15 27.21
N ARG A 767 -11.22 28.92 26.62
CA ARG A 767 -9.81 28.49 26.42
C ARG A 767 -9.05 28.23 27.72
N GLU A 768 -9.39 28.92 28.80
CA GLU A 768 -8.74 28.77 30.11
C GLU A 768 -8.94 27.38 30.74
N ALA A 769 -9.99 26.68 30.34
CA ALA A 769 -10.37 25.37 30.84
C ALA A 769 -9.83 24.20 30.01
N LEU A 770 -9.11 24.47 28.91
CA LEU A 770 -8.45 23.43 28.12
C LEU A 770 -7.27 22.81 28.88
N PRO A 771 -6.99 21.50 28.70
CA PRO A 771 -5.83 20.86 29.34
C PRO A 771 -4.52 21.58 28.97
N ARG A 772 -3.76 21.98 30.00
CA ARG A 772 -2.42 22.59 29.86
C ARG A 772 -1.56 22.25 31.06
N ALA A 773 -0.23 22.30 30.87
CA ALA A 773 0.68 22.18 32.00
C ALA A 773 0.50 23.36 32.98
N PRO A 774 0.59 23.12 34.30
CA PRO A 774 0.50 24.19 35.30
C PRO A 774 1.51 25.31 35.03
N GLY A 775 1.06 26.56 35.06
CA GLY A 775 1.91 27.74 34.85
C GLY A 775 2.12 28.15 33.38
N MET A 776 1.68 27.35 32.41
CA MET A 776 1.77 27.73 30.99
C MET A 776 0.71 28.77 30.62
N PRO A 777 0.98 29.73 29.72
CA PRO A 777 0.00 30.71 29.26
C PRO A 777 -1.19 30.04 28.55
N VAL A 778 -2.35 30.70 28.55
CA VAL A 778 -3.52 30.23 27.79
C VAL A 778 -3.18 30.34 26.31
N ALA A 779 -3.13 29.21 25.63
CA ALA A 779 -2.88 29.21 24.20
C ALA A 779 -4.04 29.93 23.49
N ARG A 780 -3.74 30.80 22.54
CA ARG A 780 -4.78 31.44 21.71
C ARG A 780 -5.29 30.48 20.66
N SER A 781 -6.55 30.68 20.27
CA SER A 781 -7.16 29.95 19.16
C SER A 781 -6.40 30.27 17.89
N SER A 782 -5.94 29.24 17.20
CA SER A 782 -5.24 29.35 15.92
C SER A 782 -5.96 28.52 14.87
N VAL A 783 -5.64 28.80 13.61
CA VAL A 783 -6.14 28.08 12.44
C VAL A 783 -4.97 27.72 11.52
N PRO A 784 -4.92 26.49 10.99
CA PRO A 784 -4.00 26.14 9.91
C PRO A 784 -4.36 26.89 8.63
N VAL A 785 -3.39 27.60 8.04
CA VAL A 785 -3.53 28.34 6.78
C VAL A 785 -2.49 27.82 5.81
N GLY A 786 -2.95 27.01 4.85
CA GLY A 786 -2.16 26.54 3.70
C GLY A 786 -2.52 27.28 2.42
N SER A 787 -2.12 26.72 1.29
CA SER A 787 -2.50 27.23 -0.03
C SER A 787 -4.01 27.24 -0.23
N ALA A 788 -4.53 28.33 -0.80
CA ALA A 788 -5.94 28.51 -1.13
C ALA A 788 -6.92 28.12 -0.01
N ALA A 789 -6.55 28.35 1.26
CA ALA A 789 -7.41 27.97 2.37
C ALA A 789 -8.71 28.79 2.34
N PRO A 790 -9.90 28.14 2.30
CA PRO A 790 -11.16 28.87 2.29
C PRO A 790 -11.37 29.53 3.66
N LEU A 791 -11.71 30.81 3.66
CA LEU A 791 -12.01 31.63 4.83
C LEU A 791 -13.46 32.12 4.76
N THR A 792 -14.22 31.84 5.82
CA THR A 792 -15.51 32.50 6.10
C THR A 792 -15.40 33.29 7.40
N ALA A 793 -15.77 34.56 7.40
CA ALA A 793 -15.89 35.37 8.61
C ALA A 793 -17.34 35.60 8.97
N PHE A 794 -17.66 35.52 10.26
CA PHE A 794 -19.01 35.55 10.78
C PHE A 794 -19.23 36.73 11.72
N ALA A 795 -20.34 37.43 11.54
CA ALA A 795 -20.82 38.44 12.49
C ALA A 795 -22.19 38.01 13.05
N PRO A 796 -22.61 38.57 14.20
CA PRO A 796 -23.96 38.35 14.71
C PRO A 796 -25.01 38.66 13.65
N SER A 797 -25.96 37.75 13.49
CA SER A 797 -27.04 37.91 12.53
C SER A 797 -27.98 39.03 12.96
N LYS A 798 -28.49 39.79 11.99
CA LYS A 798 -29.56 40.76 12.24
C LYS A 798 -30.88 40.09 12.63
N GLN A 799 -31.02 38.81 12.31
CA GLN A 799 -32.11 37.95 12.74
C GLN A 799 -31.57 37.04 13.85
N PRO A 800 -31.82 37.36 15.14
CA PRO A 800 -31.37 36.52 16.24
C PRO A 800 -31.88 35.08 16.10
N ALA A 801 -31.16 34.14 16.72
CA ALA A 801 -31.66 32.77 16.82
C ALA A 801 -32.99 32.74 17.61
N ASP A 802 -33.89 31.81 17.26
CA ASP A 802 -35.14 31.55 18.00
C ASP A 802 -35.08 30.18 18.68
N PRO A 803 -34.28 30.02 19.77
CA PRO A 803 -34.28 28.81 20.55
C PRO A 803 -35.56 28.70 21.39
N ALA A 804 -36.26 27.58 21.27
CA ALA A 804 -37.36 27.25 22.17
C ALA A 804 -36.84 27.04 23.62
N PRO A 805 -37.66 27.23 24.66
CA PRO A 805 -37.29 26.82 26.01
C PRO A 805 -36.93 25.32 26.07
N PRO A 806 -36.00 24.91 26.96
CA PRO A 806 -35.67 23.50 27.13
C PRO A 806 -36.92 22.67 27.44
N SER A 807 -37.15 21.61 26.67
CA SER A 807 -38.31 20.72 26.85
C SER A 807 -38.35 20.11 28.25
N GLU A 808 -39.51 19.59 28.64
CA GLU A 808 -39.58 18.63 29.75
C GLU A 808 -38.69 17.42 29.48
N VAL A 809 -38.32 16.72 30.56
CA VAL A 809 -37.51 15.50 30.46
C VAL A 809 -38.26 14.45 29.64
N TYR A 810 -37.57 13.82 28.71
CA TYR A 810 -38.11 12.71 27.93
C TYR A 810 -37.05 11.62 27.78
N ASP A 811 -37.51 10.43 27.41
CA ASP A 811 -36.64 9.29 27.13
C ASP A 811 -36.15 9.33 25.68
N CYS A 812 -34.87 9.64 25.50
CA CYS A 812 -34.21 9.66 24.19
C CYS A 812 -33.55 8.34 23.81
N ASN A 813 -33.57 7.34 24.70
CA ASN A 813 -33.08 5.99 24.47
C ASN A 813 -34.19 4.97 24.75
N ASN A 814 -35.36 5.21 24.14
CA ASN A 814 -36.59 4.45 24.36
C ASN A 814 -36.59 3.10 23.62
N TYR A 815 -35.63 2.23 23.95
CA TYR A 815 -35.55 0.87 23.41
C TYR A 815 -36.65 -0.05 23.98
N GLU A 816 -37.29 0.35 25.09
CA GLU A 816 -38.45 -0.33 25.70
C GLU A 816 -39.43 0.70 26.26
N PRO A 817 -40.65 0.84 25.71
CA PRO A 817 -41.58 1.89 26.11
C PRO A 817 -42.03 1.76 27.56
N ARG A 818 -41.51 2.65 28.43
CA ARG A 818 -41.90 2.79 29.83
C ARG A 818 -42.13 4.27 30.21
N PRO A 819 -43.02 4.56 31.17
CA PRO A 819 -43.19 5.91 31.70
C PRO A 819 -41.89 6.46 32.31
N ALA A 820 -41.61 7.75 32.11
CA ALA A 820 -40.42 8.42 32.64
C ALA A 820 -40.29 8.33 34.18
N GLU A 821 -41.41 8.25 34.91
CA GLU A 821 -41.43 8.05 36.36
C GLU A 821 -40.86 6.68 36.77
N GLU A 822 -41.17 5.62 36.02
CA GLU A 822 -40.64 4.26 36.26
C GLU A 822 -39.13 4.19 35.96
N LEU A 823 -38.71 4.90 34.92
CA LEU A 823 -37.31 5.06 34.51
C LEU A 823 -36.52 6.04 35.40
N LYS A 824 -37.22 6.74 36.31
CA LYS A 824 -36.69 7.80 37.18
C LYS A 824 -35.91 8.88 36.40
N LEU A 825 -36.40 9.24 35.22
CA LEU A 825 -35.85 10.35 34.44
C LEU A 825 -36.27 11.67 35.10
N ARG A 826 -35.32 12.57 35.38
CA ARG A 826 -35.61 13.87 35.99
C ARG A 826 -34.86 15.00 35.28
N LYS A 827 -35.52 16.15 35.21
CA LYS A 827 -34.94 17.47 34.89
C LYS A 827 -35.21 18.39 36.08
N GLU A 828 -34.18 18.94 36.67
CA GLU A 828 -34.28 19.91 37.77
C GLU A 828 -33.44 21.15 37.43
N THR A 829 -33.86 22.32 37.92
CA THR A 829 -33.02 23.52 37.85
C THR A 829 -32.28 23.68 39.16
N VAL A 830 -30.95 23.65 39.12
CA VAL A 830 -30.08 23.82 40.28
C VAL A 830 -29.38 25.18 40.20
N GLN A 831 -29.27 25.88 41.32
CA GLN A 831 -28.55 27.16 41.36
C GLN A 831 -27.04 26.90 41.45
N THR A 832 -26.27 27.62 40.63
CA THR A 832 -24.80 27.59 40.63
C THR A 832 -24.24 28.99 40.78
N ASP A 833 -22.93 29.07 41.00
CA ASP A 833 -22.17 30.33 41.06
C ASP A 833 -22.29 31.18 39.78
N ALA A 834 -22.48 30.56 38.62
CA ALA A 834 -22.65 31.25 37.34
C ALA A 834 -24.12 31.36 36.88
N GLY A 835 -25.09 31.09 37.76
CA GLY A 835 -26.52 31.14 37.46
C GLY A 835 -27.21 29.76 37.46
N PRO A 836 -28.46 29.67 37.00
CA PRO A 836 -29.22 28.41 37.00
C PRO A 836 -28.62 27.40 36.00
N ALA A 837 -28.54 26.14 36.43
CA ALA A 837 -28.12 25.01 35.60
C ALA A 837 -29.25 23.98 35.48
N ILE A 838 -29.32 23.33 34.33
CA ILE A 838 -30.21 22.19 34.06
C ILE A 838 -29.49 20.93 34.54
N ARG A 839 -30.05 20.27 35.55
CA ARG A 839 -29.63 18.95 36.02
C ARG A 839 -30.51 17.89 35.38
N LEU A 840 -29.92 16.98 34.62
CA LEU A 840 -30.57 15.77 34.14
C LEU A 840 -30.13 14.59 34.99
N SER A 841 -31.06 13.70 35.33
CA SER A 841 -30.72 12.43 35.96
C SER A 841 -31.52 11.27 35.39
N ALA A 842 -30.85 10.13 35.18
CA ALA A 842 -31.47 8.89 34.76
C ALA A 842 -30.96 7.73 35.62
N VAL A 843 -31.85 6.79 35.97
CA VAL A 843 -31.51 5.52 36.63
C VAL A 843 -31.61 4.34 35.66
N ASP A 844 -32.42 4.49 34.62
CA ASP A 844 -32.55 3.55 33.51
C ASP A 844 -32.80 4.37 32.22
N HIS A 845 -32.41 3.85 31.06
CA HIS A 845 -32.45 4.54 29.75
C HIS A 845 -31.63 5.85 29.71
N ALA A 846 -32.13 6.92 29.07
CA ALA A 846 -31.46 8.21 28.96
C ALA A 846 -32.44 9.38 29.19
N ALA A 847 -32.16 10.21 30.18
CA ALA A 847 -32.91 11.44 30.44
C ALA A 847 -32.42 12.54 29.51
N CYS A 848 -33.31 13.05 28.66
CA CYS A 848 -33.00 14.11 27.71
C CYS A 848 -33.86 15.35 27.89
N THR A 849 -33.27 16.50 27.57
CA THR A 849 -34.01 17.71 27.24
C THR A 849 -33.54 18.22 25.89
N ARG A 850 -34.44 18.81 25.11
CA ARG A 850 -34.14 19.37 23.79
C ARG A 850 -34.49 20.85 23.72
N ILE A 851 -33.68 21.57 22.98
CA ILE A 851 -33.86 22.99 22.60
C ILE A 851 -33.95 23.01 21.08
N GLU A 852 -35.17 23.17 20.56
CA GLU A 852 -35.41 23.31 19.12
C GLU A 852 -35.07 24.73 18.68
N ILE A 853 -34.23 24.87 17.66
CA ILE A 853 -33.88 26.16 17.06
C ILE A 853 -34.87 26.37 15.92
N ARG A 854 -35.97 27.09 16.19
CA ARG A 854 -37.17 27.12 15.33
C ARG A 854 -36.95 27.83 14.00
N ASP A 855 -35.92 28.66 13.93
CA ASP A 855 -35.53 29.43 12.75
C ASP A 855 -34.36 28.80 11.98
N ALA A 856 -33.96 27.57 12.35
CA ALA A 856 -32.94 26.80 11.64
C ALA A 856 -33.42 26.38 10.25
N VAL A 857 -32.65 26.76 9.24
CA VAL A 857 -32.88 26.43 7.83
C VAL A 857 -31.54 26.11 7.16
N PRO A 858 -31.52 25.29 6.09
CA PRO A 858 -30.32 24.97 5.34
C PRO A 858 -29.42 26.17 5.03
N GLY A 859 -28.12 26.01 5.24
CA GLY A 859 -27.10 27.04 5.00
C GLY A 859 -26.97 28.10 6.10
N ARG A 860 -27.92 28.19 7.05
CA ARG A 860 -27.81 29.13 8.18
C ARG A 860 -26.79 28.61 9.20
N THR A 861 -26.02 29.52 9.79
CA THR A 861 -24.94 29.18 10.73
C THR A 861 -25.28 29.61 12.15
N TYR A 862 -24.96 28.76 13.13
CA TYR A 862 -25.19 28.99 14.55
C TYR A 862 -23.92 28.75 15.36
N ARG A 863 -23.71 29.59 16.37
CA ARG A 863 -22.72 29.37 17.44
C ARG A 863 -23.44 28.89 18.68
N VAL A 864 -23.12 27.67 19.12
CA VAL A 864 -23.69 27.05 20.32
C VAL A 864 -22.61 27.01 21.40
N ARG A 865 -22.91 27.61 22.56
CA ARG A 865 -22.04 27.63 23.74
C ARG A 865 -22.79 27.11 24.95
N LEU A 866 -22.13 26.31 25.77
CA LEU A 866 -22.62 25.92 27.09
C LEU A 866 -21.47 25.43 27.97
N GLU A 867 -21.67 25.39 29.27
CA GLU A 867 -20.80 24.65 30.18
C GLU A 867 -21.51 23.39 30.67
N TYR A 868 -20.78 22.30 30.84
CA TYR A 868 -21.30 21.05 31.38
C TYR A 868 -20.40 20.47 32.47
N ARG A 869 -20.95 19.62 33.34
CA ARG A 869 -20.16 18.78 34.26
C ARG A 869 -20.84 17.44 34.52
N MET A 870 -20.04 16.41 34.73
CA MET A 870 -20.52 15.10 35.17
C MET A 870 -20.62 15.09 36.70
N VAL A 871 -21.82 14.90 37.24
CA VAL A 871 -22.00 14.84 38.71
C VAL A 871 -21.88 13.40 39.20
N GLU A 872 -22.47 12.45 38.48
CA GLU A 872 -22.49 11.02 38.84
C GLU A 872 -22.72 10.17 37.57
N GLY A 873 -22.25 8.93 37.56
CA GLY A 873 -22.56 7.94 36.52
C GLY A 873 -21.79 8.14 35.21
N LYS A 874 -22.47 7.97 34.07
CA LYS A 874 -21.83 8.01 32.74
C LYS A 874 -21.54 9.42 32.25
N ARG A 875 -20.76 9.47 31.17
CA ARG A 875 -20.36 10.68 30.46
C ARG A 875 -21.58 11.51 30.00
N PRO A 876 -21.51 12.84 30.13
CA PRO A 876 -22.45 13.76 29.47
C PRO A 876 -22.49 13.53 27.96
N GLN A 877 -23.64 13.71 27.32
CA GLN A 877 -23.71 13.75 25.86
C GLN A 877 -24.42 15.02 25.39
N ILE A 878 -23.78 15.71 24.43
CA ILE A 878 -24.29 16.89 23.77
C ILE A 878 -24.47 16.51 22.30
N CYS A 879 -25.65 16.73 21.77
CA CYS A 879 -26.00 16.39 20.40
C CYS A 879 -26.59 17.60 19.71
N LEU A 880 -26.03 17.97 18.57
CA LEU A 880 -26.63 18.92 17.64
C LEU A 880 -27.32 18.09 16.56
N TRP A 881 -28.59 17.75 16.77
CA TRP A 881 -29.37 16.91 15.86
C TRP A 881 -29.88 17.73 14.69
N GLN A 882 -29.53 17.33 13.48
CA GLN A 882 -30.06 17.90 12.24
C GLN A 882 -31.14 16.96 11.69
N VAL A 883 -32.39 17.39 11.64
CA VAL A 883 -33.51 16.54 11.20
C VAL A 883 -33.44 16.37 9.68
N GLY A 884 -33.44 15.13 9.18
CA GLY A 884 -33.33 14.83 7.74
C GLY A 884 -31.98 14.24 7.34
N THR A 885 -30.97 14.34 8.21
CA THR A 885 -29.64 13.73 8.01
C THR A 885 -29.45 12.51 8.92
N ASP A 886 -28.38 11.73 8.69
CA ASP A 886 -28.04 10.56 9.49
C ASP A 886 -27.51 10.96 10.90
N GLY A 887 -28.41 11.38 11.77
CA GLY A 887 -28.18 11.40 13.22
C GLY A 887 -27.75 12.74 13.85
N CYS A 888 -27.26 12.66 15.08
CA CYS A 888 -26.60 13.78 15.77
C CYS A 888 -25.38 14.22 14.94
N THR A 889 -25.26 15.51 14.59
CA THR A 889 -23.96 16.06 14.17
C THR A 889 -22.95 15.65 15.24
N LEU A 890 -21.92 14.92 14.81
CA LEU A 890 -20.98 14.25 15.70
C LEU A 890 -20.24 15.32 16.51
N ALA A 891 -20.75 15.65 17.69
CA ALA A 891 -20.08 16.53 18.62
C ALA A 891 -18.90 15.79 19.25
N PRO A 892 -17.78 16.48 19.55
CA PRO A 892 -16.72 15.91 20.36
C PRO A 892 -17.27 15.30 21.65
N ARG A 893 -16.79 14.12 22.05
CA ARG A 893 -17.20 13.50 23.32
C ARG A 893 -16.87 14.44 24.49
N PRO A 894 -17.84 14.72 25.37
CA PRO A 894 -17.58 15.45 26.61
C PRO A 894 -16.54 14.77 27.51
N THR A 895 -15.78 15.56 28.26
CA THR A 895 -14.79 15.04 29.21
C THR A 895 -15.48 14.39 30.42
N ILE A 896 -14.85 13.36 31.00
CA ILE A 896 -15.33 12.69 32.22
C ILE A 896 -14.68 13.39 33.43
N ASN A 897 -15.34 14.39 34.01
CA ASN A 897 -14.88 15.06 35.24
C ASN A 897 -16.06 15.80 35.94
N ALA A 898 -15.90 16.02 37.25
CA ALA A 898 -16.80 16.79 38.10
C ALA A 898 -16.68 18.32 37.94
N GLY A 899 -15.63 18.81 37.29
CA GLY A 899 -15.45 20.23 36.97
C GLY A 899 -16.37 20.73 35.85
N TRP A 900 -16.57 22.06 35.78
CA TRP A 900 -17.26 22.70 34.67
C TRP A 900 -16.36 22.80 33.45
N HIS A 901 -16.86 22.35 32.30
CA HIS A 901 -16.14 22.35 31.04
C HIS A 901 -16.92 23.12 29.97
N PRO A 902 -16.27 24.03 29.23
CA PRO A 902 -16.90 24.72 28.13
C PRO A 902 -17.07 23.78 26.93
N TYR A 903 -18.17 23.98 26.23
CA TYR A 903 -18.47 23.41 24.93
C TYR A 903 -18.82 24.54 23.99
N GLU A 904 -18.07 24.67 22.89
CA GLU A 904 -18.38 25.57 21.79
C GLU A 904 -18.41 24.78 20.49
N GLN A 905 -19.43 25.04 19.67
CA GLN A 905 -19.48 24.56 18.30
C GLN A 905 -20.07 25.63 17.39
N ILE A 906 -19.44 25.86 16.24
CA ILE A 906 -20.00 26.65 15.15
C ILE A 906 -20.49 25.65 14.09
N VAL A 907 -21.80 25.63 13.86
CA VAL A 907 -22.45 24.67 12.97
C VAL A 907 -23.21 25.40 11.88
N THR A 908 -22.99 25.00 10.63
CA THR A 908 -23.81 25.41 9.49
C THR A 908 -24.81 24.29 9.21
N VAL A 909 -26.11 24.63 9.13
CA VAL A 909 -27.17 23.65 8.87
C VAL A 909 -27.00 23.07 7.47
N GLU A 910 -27.03 21.75 7.36
CA GLU A 910 -26.79 21.01 6.13
C GLU A 910 -27.91 21.24 5.11
N PRO A 911 -27.63 21.10 3.80
CA PRO A 911 -28.62 21.27 2.74
C PRO A 911 -29.88 20.42 2.91
N ASP A 912 -29.72 19.20 3.42
CA ASP A 912 -30.79 18.21 3.58
C ASP A 912 -31.43 18.23 4.98
N ALA A 913 -31.06 19.20 5.82
CA ALA A 913 -31.56 19.33 7.19
C ALA A 913 -32.75 20.30 7.31
N ASP A 914 -33.89 19.80 7.76
CA ASP A 914 -35.12 20.57 7.95
C ASP A 914 -35.14 21.38 9.26
N LYS A 915 -34.37 20.95 10.27
CA LYS A 915 -34.32 21.56 11.62
C LYS A 915 -32.98 21.30 12.30
N LEU A 916 -32.62 22.17 13.25
CA LEU A 916 -31.51 21.97 14.19
C LEU A 916 -32.03 21.91 15.62
N ILE A 917 -31.61 20.89 16.37
CA ILE A 917 -32.04 20.64 17.75
C ILE A 917 -30.82 20.39 18.62
N LEU A 918 -30.64 21.18 19.68
CA LEU A 918 -29.66 20.87 20.72
C LEU A 918 -30.29 19.90 21.73
N VAL A 919 -29.74 18.70 21.85
CA VAL A 919 -30.18 17.68 22.80
C VAL A 919 -29.10 17.45 23.85
N LEU A 920 -29.49 17.59 25.11
CA LEU A 920 -28.65 17.37 26.30
C LEU A 920 -29.08 16.08 26.98
N HIS A 921 -28.12 15.27 27.44
CA HIS A 921 -28.35 13.90 27.88
C HIS A 921 -27.76 13.60 29.27
N ALA A 922 -28.47 12.80 30.05
CA ALA A 922 -27.90 11.95 31.10
C ALA A 922 -28.21 10.49 30.76
N ASP A 923 -27.24 9.78 30.18
CA ASP A 923 -27.41 8.41 29.68
C ASP A 923 -26.96 7.35 30.70
N VAL A 924 -27.73 6.30 30.90
CA VAL A 924 -27.34 5.12 31.72
C VAL A 924 -26.72 4.04 30.83
N GLY A 925 -27.01 4.07 29.52
CA GLY A 925 -26.45 3.30 28.39
C GLY A 925 -26.60 1.77 28.43
N GLU A 926 -26.50 1.10 29.59
CA GLU A 926 -26.84 -0.32 29.76
C GLU A 926 -27.86 -0.47 30.89
N ARG A 927 -28.75 -1.47 30.78
CA ARG A 927 -29.73 -1.80 31.82
C ARG A 927 -28.99 -2.15 33.11
N LEU A 928 -29.43 -1.60 34.26
CA LEU A 928 -28.90 -1.87 35.61
C LEU A 928 -27.54 -1.24 35.99
N LEU A 929 -26.98 -0.34 35.17
CA LEU A 929 -25.85 0.49 35.63
C LEU A 929 -26.30 1.59 36.61
N GLY A 930 -25.34 2.16 37.35
CA GLY A 930 -25.59 3.21 38.33
C GLY A 930 -26.22 4.47 37.73
N LYS A 931 -26.90 5.25 38.58
CA LYS A 931 -27.54 6.52 38.21
C LYS A 931 -26.57 7.47 37.52
N THR A 932 -26.98 8.07 36.41
CA THR A 932 -26.25 9.15 35.74
C THR A 932 -26.86 10.50 36.09
N VAL A 933 -26.03 11.47 36.45
CA VAL A 933 -26.41 12.87 36.73
C VAL A 933 -25.45 13.81 36.00
N THR A 934 -26.00 14.72 35.21
CA THR A 934 -25.23 15.72 34.45
C THR A 934 -25.85 17.11 34.61
N ASP A 935 -25.01 18.11 34.83
CA ASP A 935 -25.44 19.51 34.88
C ASP A 935 -24.99 20.27 33.62
N TYR A 936 -25.84 21.17 33.12
CA TYR A 936 -25.58 22.05 31.99
C TYR A 936 -25.94 23.50 32.36
N ARG A 937 -25.10 24.48 32.04
CA ARG A 937 -25.37 25.91 32.32
C ARG A 937 -24.85 26.82 31.23
N SER A 938 -25.13 28.12 31.35
CA SER A 938 -24.62 29.16 30.44
C SER A 938 -24.92 28.87 28.96
N ILE A 939 -26.08 28.26 28.68
CA ILE A 939 -26.47 27.86 27.32
C ILE A 939 -26.78 29.10 26.49
N SER A 940 -26.05 29.30 25.41
CA SER A 940 -26.22 30.38 24.45
C SER A 940 -26.22 29.83 23.03
N ILE A 941 -27.20 30.27 22.24
CA ILE A 941 -27.35 29.92 20.82
C ILE A 941 -27.49 31.24 20.07
N GLU A 942 -26.52 31.52 19.21
CA GLU A 942 -26.45 32.76 18.43
C GLU A 942 -26.47 32.43 16.93
N ALA A 943 -27.33 33.11 16.18
CA ALA A 943 -27.33 33.03 14.72
C ALA A 943 -26.22 33.92 14.15
N LEU A 944 -25.48 33.40 13.17
CA LEU A 944 -24.34 34.05 12.53
C LEU A 944 -24.59 34.22 11.03
N ASP A 945 -24.30 35.42 10.52
CA ASP A 945 -24.30 35.70 9.08
C ASP A 945 -22.86 35.65 8.53
N PRO A 946 -22.60 34.97 7.40
CA PRO A 946 -21.33 35.10 6.70
C PRO A 946 -21.21 36.52 6.14
N VAL A 947 -20.17 37.25 6.55
CA VAL A 947 -19.93 38.64 6.13
C VAL A 947 -18.73 38.79 5.21
N LEU A 948 -17.94 37.72 5.07
CA LEU A 948 -16.84 37.58 4.13
C LEU A 948 -16.68 36.09 3.81
N GLU A 949 -16.58 35.78 2.51
CA GLU A 949 -16.14 34.49 2.00
C GLU A 949 -15.04 34.75 0.97
N THR A 950 -13.86 34.21 1.20
CA THR A 950 -12.69 34.40 0.33
C THR A 950 -11.72 33.25 0.51
N GLU A 951 -10.73 33.17 -0.38
CA GLU A 951 -9.57 32.30 -0.18
C GLU A 951 -8.42 33.12 0.38
N ILE A 952 -7.66 32.52 1.30
CA ILE A 952 -6.47 33.11 1.90
C ILE A 952 -5.25 32.21 1.72
N TRP A 953 -4.08 32.82 1.87
CA TRP A 953 -2.78 32.18 1.69
C TRP A 953 -1.88 32.62 2.83
N PRO A 954 -1.00 31.75 3.34
CA PRO A 954 0.00 32.18 4.30
C PRO A 954 0.95 33.17 3.61
N PRO A 955 1.32 34.28 4.26
CA PRO A 955 2.32 35.20 3.74
C PRO A 955 3.67 34.50 3.57
N GLU A 956 4.39 34.82 2.51
CA GLU A 956 5.75 34.35 2.30
C GLU A 956 6.66 34.74 3.47
N ILE A 957 7.54 33.83 3.89
CA ILE A 957 8.59 34.16 4.87
C ILE A 957 9.78 34.69 4.08
N PRO A 958 10.16 35.97 4.26
CA PRO A 958 11.29 36.53 3.54
C PRO A 958 12.59 35.84 3.96
N GLN A 959 13.40 35.45 2.99
CA GLN A 959 14.78 35.04 3.24
C GLN A 959 15.60 36.27 3.59
N ARG A 960 16.49 36.15 4.58
CA ARG A 960 17.33 37.25 5.06
C ARG A 960 18.77 36.82 5.19
N GLU A 961 19.68 37.72 4.85
CA GLU A 961 21.10 37.54 5.16
C GLU A 961 21.41 38.06 6.56
N ILE A 962 22.19 37.29 7.31
CA ILE A 962 22.72 37.66 8.62
C ILE A 962 24.22 37.42 8.65
N ASP A 963 24.98 38.29 9.30
CA ASP A 963 26.38 38.06 9.59
C ASP A 963 26.50 37.39 10.96
N VAL A 964 27.21 36.28 11.04
CA VAL A 964 27.36 35.46 12.24
C VAL A 964 28.84 35.33 12.60
N GLU A 965 29.16 35.51 13.87
CA GLU A 965 30.52 35.27 14.38
C GLU A 965 30.84 33.77 14.40
N GLY A 966 32.12 33.42 14.52
CA GLY A 966 32.50 32.02 14.65
C GLY A 966 32.34 31.53 16.09
N GLY A 967 31.65 30.41 16.29
CA GLY A 967 31.53 29.81 17.62
C GLY A 967 30.22 29.07 17.85
N LYS A 968 29.84 28.94 19.14
CA LYS A 968 28.59 28.29 19.56
C LYS A 968 27.47 29.32 19.62
N HIS A 969 26.36 29.01 18.96
CA HIS A 969 25.17 29.83 18.90
C HIS A 969 23.95 29.06 19.37
N THR A 970 23.00 29.76 19.98
CA THR A 970 21.72 29.19 20.41
C THR A 970 20.65 29.53 19.40
N LEU A 971 20.10 28.52 18.73
CA LEU A 971 18.97 28.64 17.83
C LEU A 971 17.70 28.28 18.60
N SER A 972 16.67 29.12 18.56
CA SER A 972 15.39 28.86 19.23
C SER A 972 14.18 29.31 18.41
N VAL A 973 13.04 28.66 18.61
CA VAL A 973 11.76 29.10 18.04
C VAL A 973 10.81 29.45 19.18
N THR A 974 10.56 30.75 19.34
CA THR A 974 9.72 31.27 20.43
C THR A 974 8.27 31.45 20.00
N GLY A 975 7.32 31.31 20.94
CA GLY A 975 5.90 31.64 20.73
C GLY A 975 5.03 30.50 20.15
N GLY A 976 5.64 29.35 19.85
CA GLY A 976 4.93 28.15 19.43
C GLY A 976 4.22 27.42 20.59
N LEU A 977 3.39 26.44 20.24
CA LEU A 977 2.71 25.57 21.20
C LEU A 977 3.68 24.52 21.77
N SER A 978 3.47 24.12 23.02
CA SER A 978 4.23 23.03 23.68
C SER A 978 3.35 22.26 24.67
N GLY A 979 3.82 21.08 25.06
CA GLY A 979 3.12 20.16 25.94
C GLY A 979 2.11 19.27 25.23
N SER A 980 1.78 18.15 25.86
CA SER A 980 0.83 17.19 25.30
C SER A 980 -0.58 17.78 25.23
N SER A 981 -1.21 17.68 24.06
CA SER A 981 -2.62 18.03 23.85
C SER A 981 -3.59 16.91 24.27
N LEU A 982 -3.08 15.81 24.83
CA LEU A 982 -3.92 14.72 25.33
C LEU A 982 -4.61 15.11 26.64
N SER A 983 -5.90 14.77 26.73
CA SER A 983 -6.59 14.71 28.01
C SER A 983 -6.03 13.58 28.88
N GLU A 984 -6.44 13.54 30.15
CA GLU A 984 -6.23 12.36 30.99
C GLU A 984 -6.86 11.11 30.35
N PHE A 985 -6.25 9.95 30.59
CA PHE A 985 -6.80 8.67 30.16
C PHE A 985 -8.06 8.34 30.95
N GLU A 986 -9.10 7.94 30.21
CA GLU A 986 -10.36 7.48 30.79
C GLU A 986 -10.19 6.15 31.54
N PRO A 987 -11.10 5.79 32.45
CA PRO A 987 -11.11 4.49 33.12
C PRO A 987 -11.13 3.31 32.13
N LEU A 988 -10.70 2.13 32.61
CA LEU A 988 -10.66 0.88 31.84
C LEU A 988 -12.00 0.59 31.13
N GLN A 989 -11.91 0.35 29.83
CA GLN A 989 -13.02 -0.01 28.96
C GLN A 989 -12.84 -1.40 28.35
N ASP A 990 -13.97 -2.01 27.99
CA ASP A 990 -14.02 -3.20 27.16
C ASP A 990 -14.26 -2.79 25.69
N CYS A 991 -13.18 -2.70 24.91
CA CYS A 991 -13.22 -2.25 23.52
C CYS A 991 -13.66 -3.35 22.54
N PHE A 992 -13.85 -4.59 22.99
CA PHE A 992 -14.25 -5.70 22.13
C PHE A 992 -15.12 -6.70 22.88
N ARG A 993 -16.21 -6.19 23.45
CA ARG A 993 -17.24 -7.02 24.09
C ARG A 993 -18.06 -7.73 23.02
N TYR A 994 -18.09 -9.06 23.07
CA TYR A 994 -18.91 -9.88 22.18
C TYR A 994 -19.86 -10.82 22.94
N ASP A 995 -19.82 -10.81 24.27
CA ASP A 995 -20.73 -11.53 25.15
C ASP A 995 -21.08 -10.72 26.41
N ASP A 996 -21.87 -11.32 27.31
CA ASP A 996 -22.40 -10.66 28.50
C ASP A 996 -21.42 -10.62 29.69
N ARG A 997 -20.20 -11.15 29.57
CA ARG A 997 -19.23 -11.17 30.68
C ARG A 997 -18.90 -9.76 31.16
N THR A 998 -18.77 -9.62 32.47
CA THR A 998 -18.26 -8.41 33.11
C THR A 998 -16.77 -8.21 32.80
N GLN A 999 -16.24 -7.00 33.02
CA GLN A 999 -14.80 -6.71 32.85
C GLN A 999 -13.92 -7.67 33.66
N GLN A 1000 -14.34 -8.03 34.88
CA GLN A 1000 -13.62 -8.96 35.74
C GLN A 1000 -13.69 -10.39 35.22
N GLU A 1001 -14.85 -10.84 34.75
CA GLU A 1001 -15.03 -12.16 34.13
C GLU A 1001 -14.27 -12.29 32.81
N ALA A 1002 -14.15 -11.22 32.03
CA ALA A 1002 -13.35 -11.18 30.80
C ALA A 1002 -11.84 -11.03 31.06
N GLY A 1003 -11.44 -10.89 32.34
CA GLY A 1003 -10.05 -10.73 32.76
C GLY A 1003 -9.41 -9.43 32.29
N LEU A 1004 -10.19 -8.36 32.16
CA LEU A 1004 -9.68 -7.04 31.80
C LEU A 1004 -9.00 -6.39 32.99
N MET A 1005 -7.85 -5.76 32.77
CA MET A 1005 -7.15 -5.01 33.81
C MET A 1005 -6.44 -3.78 33.26
N ALA A 1006 -6.36 -2.76 34.12
CA ALA A 1006 -5.46 -1.62 33.99
C ALA A 1006 -4.82 -1.35 35.35
N SER A 1007 -3.50 -1.18 35.39
CA SER A 1007 -2.80 -0.72 36.61
C SER A 1007 -1.81 0.38 36.26
N TYR A 1008 -1.66 1.33 37.17
CA TYR A 1008 -0.78 2.49 37.02
C TYR A 1008 0.34 2.41 38.06
N SER A 1009 1.58 2.66 37.65
CA SER A 1009 2.75 2.69 38.53
C SER A 1009 3.73 3.78 38.08
N GLY A 1010 4.66 4.21 38.95
CA GLY A 1010 5.65 5.24 38.61
C GLY A 1010 5.17 6.67 38.89
N ASP A 1011 5.64 7.63 38.10
CA ASP A 1011 5.30 9.05 38.23
C ASP A 1011 3.81 9.29 37.92
N LEU A 1012 3.11 10.04 38.76
CA LEU A 1012 1.72 10.42 38.54
C LEU A 1012 1.53 11.29 37.29
N ARG A 1013 2.57 12.00 36.82
CA ARG A 1013 2.54 12.85 35.61
C ARG A 1013 2.90 12.09 34.33
N ASP A 1014 3.50 10.92 34.46
CA ASP A 1014 3.83 10.02 33.36
C ASP A 1014 3.82 8.55 33.83
N PRO A 1015 2.63 8.00 34.15
CA PRO A 1015 2.56 6.69 34.74
C PRO A 1015 2.92 5.61 33.73
N THR A 1016 3.57 4.55 34.20
CA THR A 1016 3.60 3.28 33.49
C THR A 1016 2.23 2.62 33.64
N ILE A 1017 1.57 2.43 32.50
CA ILE A 1017 0.25 1.84 32.35
C ILE A 1017 0.41 0.39 31.92
N THR A 1018 0.02 -0.56 32.77
CA THR A 1018 -0.09 -1.97 32.41
C THR A 1018 -1.52 -2.27 31.97
N LEU A 1019 -1.71 -2.78 30.76
CA LEU A 1019 -3.01 -3.23 30.25
C LEU A 1019 -2.99 -4.73 29.98
N GLY A 1020 -4.09 -5.40 30.32
CA GLY A 1020 -4.22 -6.82 30.03
C GLY A 1020 -5.64 -7.31 29.84
N ALA A 1021 -5.78 -8.39 29.08
CA ALA A 1021 -7.06 -9.02 28.80
C ALA A 1021 -6.90 -10.56 28.66
N ARG A 1022 -7.93 -11.31 29.04
CA ARG A 1022 -8.00 -12.77 28.83
C ARG A 1022 -8.96 -13.12 27.71
N ASP A 1023 -10.21 -12.66 27.77
CA ASP A 1023 -11.26 -13.08 26.84
C ASP A 1023 -11.67 -11.98 25.85
N HIS A 1024 -11.68 -10.70 26.28
CA HIS A 1024 -12.09 -9.55 25.48
C HIS A 1024 -10.87 -8.65 25.14
N MET A 1025 -11.06 -7.34 24.97
CA MET A 1025 -9.98 -6.38 24.72
C MET A 1025 -10.05 -5.21 25.71
N ALA A 1026 -9.05 -5.10 26.57
CA ALA A 1026 -8.91 -3.97 27.47
C ALA A 1026 -8.47 -2.74 26.67
N CYS A 1027 -9.00 -1.57 26.99
CA CYS A 1027 -8.51 -0.33 26.40
C CYS A 1027 -8.62 0.87 27.33
N LEU A 1028 -7.76 1.85 27.08
CA LEU A 1028 -7.85 3.20 27.64
C LEU A 1028 -7.89 4.20 26.49
N GLY A 1029 -8.79 5.18 26.59
CA GLY A 1029 -8.92 6.26 25.61
C GLY A 1029 -8.54 7.60 26.22
N ALA A 1030 -7.83 8.43 25.47
CA ALA A 1030 -7.60 9.84 25.76
C ALA A 1030 -8.03 10.70 24.56
N THR A 1031 -8.73 11.79 24.80
CA THR A 1031 -9.18 12.73 23.76
C THR A 1031 -8.11 13.76 23.44
N VAL A 1032 -8.23 14.40 22.27
CA VAL A 1032 -7.44 15.59 21.88
C VAL A 1032 -8.41 16.77 21.72
N PRO A 1033 -8.73 17.53 22.80
CA PRO A 1033 -9.84 18.46 22.80
C PRO A 1033 -9.74 19.61 21.78
N ASP A 1034 -8.52 20.01 21.42
CA ASP A 1034 -8.26 21.09 20.46
C ASP A 1034 -7.40 20.64 19.27
N MET A 1035 -7.76 19.49 18.69
CA MET A 1035 -7.09 19.00 17.48
C MET A 1035 -7.25 20.02 16.34
N GLY A 1036 -6.14 20.30 15.64
CA GLY A 1036 -6.09 21.30 14.57
C GLY A 1036 -5.65 22.69 15.03
N GLN A 1037 -5.36 22.89 16.32
CA GLN A 1037 -4.65 24.09 16.79
C GLN A 1037 -3.23 24.19 16.21
N SER A 1038 -2.60 23.04 15.94
CA SER A 1038 -1.43 22.94 15.08
C SER A 1038 -1.77 22.20 13.79
N SER A 1039 -0.96 22.41 12.76
CA SER A 1039 -1.04 21.63 11.52
C SER A 1039 -0.25 20.31 11.61
N LEU A 1040 0.62 20.17 12.62
CA LEU A 1040 1.49 19.02 12.80
C LEU A 1040 1.68 18.70 14.29
N TYR A 1041 1.61 17.42 14.64
CA TYR A 1041 1.79 16.92 15.99
C TYR A 1041 2.80 15.76 15.98
N ARG A 1042 3.61 15.65 17.04
CA ARG A 1042 4.40 14.46 17.34
C ARG A 1042 3.58 13.56 18.26
N PHE A 1043 3.18 12.40 17.74
CA PHE A 1043 2.65 11.31 18.56
C PHE A 1043 3.81 10.42 19.02
N SER A 1044 3.98 10.24 20.32
CA SER A 1044 5.05 9.41 20.87
C SER A 1044 4.59 8.59 22.08
N LEU A 1045 5.20 7.42 22.26
CA LEU A 1045 5.06 6.56 23.43
C LEU A 1045 6.25 5.61 23.54
N GLU A 1046 6.45 5.02 24.71
CA GLU A 1046 7.24 3.80 24.86
C GLU A 1046 6.33 2.65 25.26
N SER A 1047 6.59 1.46 24.75
CA SER A 1047 5.86 0.27 25.19
C SER A 1047 6.68 -1.00 25.11
N ARG A 1048 6.23 -2.01 25.87
CA ARG A 1048 6.84 -3.34 25.85
C ARG A 1048 5.81 -4.45 26.06
N PRO A 1049 6.02 -5.62 25.44
CA PRO A 1049 5.28 -6.82 25.80
C PRO A 1049 5.75 -7.33 27.17
N ILE A 1050 4.82 -7.79 28.01
CA ILE A 1050 5.16 -8.51 29.25
C ILE A 1050 5.05 -10.02 29.05
N ASN A 1051 4.12 -10.47 28.20
CA ASN A 1051 3.98 -11.84 27.74
C ASN A 1051 3.59 -11.87 26.25
N ASP A 1052 2.92 -12.94 25.78
CA ASP A 1052 2.80 -13.39 24.38
C ASP A 1052 2.16 -12.43 23.34
N ARG A 1053 1.96 -11.14 23.63
CA ARG A 1053 1.33 -10.18 22.71
C ARG A 1053 2.09 -8.86 22.65
N ASN A 1054 2.32 -8.40 21.42
CA ASN A 1054 2.89 -7.09 21.14
C ASN A 1054 1.92 -5.96 21.53
N PRO A 1055 2.44 -4.82 22.00
CA PRO A 1055 1.67 -3.61 22.20
C PRO A 1055 0.88 -3.19 20.94
N LYS A 1056 -0.32 -2.64 21.16
CA LYS A 1056 -1.17 -2.10 20.09
C LYS A 1056 -1.82 -0.81 20.57
N PHE A 1057 -1.79 0.19 19.70
CA PHE A 1057 -2.40 1.50 19.95
C PHE A 1057 -2.99 2.06 18.66
N CYS A 1058 -3.84 3.08 18.78
CA CYS A 1058 -4.54 3.68 17.65
C CYS A 1058 -4.76 5.18 17.91
N LEU A 1059 -4.50 6.01 16.90
CA LEU A 1059 -5.03 7.36 16.84
C LEU A 1059 -6.37 7.30 16.08
N TYR A 1060 -7.46 7.19 16.82
CA TYR A 1060 -8.81 7.01 16.30
C TYR A 1060 -9.42 8.36 15.90
N LEU A 1061 -9.97 8.39 14.69
CA LEU A 1061 -10.62 9.53 14.08
C LEU A 1061 -12.13 9.25 14.03
N ARG A 1062 -12.90 9.94 14.88
CA ARG A 1062 -14.36 9.84 14.89
C ARG A 1062 -14.94 10.77 13.82
N GLY A 1063 -15.94 10.31 13.09
CA GLY A 1063 -16.38 10.94 11.84
C GLY A 1063 -16.13 9.97 10.68
N PRO A 1064 -14.87 9.73 10.28
CA PRO A 1064 -14.54 8.64 9.39
C PRO A 1064 -14.50 7.26 10.09
N ASP A 1065 -14.65 7.23 11.42
CA ASP A 1065 -14.73 6.06 12.30
C ASP A 1065 -13.63 5.01 12.07
N ARG A 1066 -12.37 5.46 12.03
CA ARG A 1066 -11.20 4.64 11.70
C ARG A 1066 -9.97 4.98 12.55
N CYS A 1067 -9.03 4.04 12.64
CA CYS A 1067 -7.68 4.32 13.10
C CYS A 1067 -6.87 4.99 11.99
N GLN A 1068 -6.17 6.08 12.30
CA GLN A 1068 -5.17 6.65 11.42
C GLN A 1068 -4.06 5.63 11.16
N ARG A 1069 -3.61 5.55 9.92
CA ARG A 1069 -2.50 4.68 9.54
C ARG A 1069 -1.20 5.24 10.13
N LEU A 1070 -0.62 4.51 11.08
CA LEU A 1070 0.66 4.85 11.71
C LEU A 1070 1.77 3.92 11.19
N PRO A 1071 3.05 4.34 11.23
CA PRO A 1071 4.18 3.43 11.02
C PRO A 1071 4.12 2.24 11.98
N VAL A 1072 4.64 1.09 11.56
CA VAL A 1072 4.60 -0.15 12.36
C VAL A 1072 6.00 -0.48 12.88
N ILE A 1073 6.05 -1.04 14.08
CA ILE A 1073 7.29 -1.54 14.71
C ILE A 1073 7.51 -3.00 14.28
N ALA A 1074 8.72 -3.32 13.81
CA ALA A 1074 9.08 -4.67 13.35
C ALA A 1074 9.29 -5.67 14.50
N GLU A 1075 9.88 -5.22 15.61
CA GLU A 1075 10.29 -6.08 16.71
C GLU A 1075 10.12 -5.35 18.04
N TRP A 1076 9.66 -6.09 19.05
CA TRP A 1076 9.41 -5.61 20.40
C TRP A 1076 10.26 -6.45 21.36
N ASP A 1077 11.36 -5.90 21.85
CA ASP A 1077 12.28 -6.63 22.73
C ASP A 1077 12.06 -6.25 24.22
N ASP A 1078 12.09 -4.95 24.53
CA ASP A 1078 11.83 -4.35 25.84
C ASP A 1078 11.11 -3.01 25.62
N TRP A 1079 11.29 -2.02 26.50
CA TRP A 1079 10.84 -0.64 26.29
C TRP A 1079 11.31 -0.09 24.95
N THR A 1080 10.40 -0.13 23.99
CA THR A 1080 10.64 0.28 22.61
C THR A 1080 9.98 1.62 22.39
N PRO A 1081 10.75 2.67 22.04
CA PRO A 1081 10.17 3.98 21.76
C PRO A 1081 9.51 3.98 20.39
N PHE A 1082 8.44 4.74 20.30
CA PHE A 1082 7.69 5.01 19.09
C PHE A 1082 7.48 6.51 18.99
N ALA A 1083 7.81 7.09 17.83
CA ALA A 1083 7.41 8.45 17.52
C ALA A 1083 7.10 8.61 16.03
N THR A 1084 6.05 9.38 15.73
CA THR A 1084 5.70 9.74 14.36
C THR A 1084 5.02 11.10 14.31
N LEU A 1085 5.01 11.73 13.13
CA LEU A 1085 4.31 12.98 12.89
C LEU A 1085 2.92 12.70 12.33
N VAL A 1086 1.93 13.41 12.85
CA VAL A 1086 0.52 13.30 12.41
C VAL A 1086 -0.07 14.69 12.21
N GLY A 1087 -0.90 14.85 11.17
CA GLY A 1087 -1.70 16.05 10.94
C GLY A 1087 -3.16 15.84 11.34
N PRO A 1088 -3.94 16.92 11.54
CA PRO A 1088 -5.39 16.83 11.72
C PRO A 1088 -6.08 16.29 10.46
N ASP A 1089 -7.09 15.43 10.64
CA ASP A 1089 -7.96 14.97 9.55
C ASP A 1089 -9.16 15.93 9.45
N ALA A 1090 -9.39 16.50 8.26
CA ALA A 1090 -10.43 17.51 8.06
C ALA A 1090 -11.87 16.97 8.25
N LYS A 1091 -12.06 15.64 8.20
CA LYS A 1091 -13.34 14.96 8.41
C LYS A 1091 -13.50 14.44 9.84
N ALA A 1092 -12.44 14.47 10.65
CA ALA A 1092 -12.51 14.06 12.04
C ALA A 1092 -13.19 15.16 12.87
N VAL A 1093 -14.26 14.79 13.56
CA VAL A 1093 -14.90 15.65 14.56
C VAL A 1093 -14.27 15.50 15.95
N GLU A 1094 -13.56 14.39 16.17
CA GLU A 1094 -12.86 14.08 17.40
C GLU A 1094 -11.67 13.16 17.09
N THR A 1095 -10.53 13.45 17.70
CA THR A 1095 -9.34 12.60 17.64
C THR A 1095 -9.06 12.02 19.03
N ARG A 1096 -8.78 10.71 19.10
CA ARG A 1096 -8.54 9.99 20.35
C ARG A 1096 -7.32 9.09 20.23
N VAL A 1097 -6.51 9.00 21.29
CA VAL A 1097 -5.51 7.94 21.43
C VAL A 1097 -6.12 6.79 22.21
N TYR A 1098 -6.07 5.59 21.64
CA TYR A 1098 -6.39 4.34 22.30
C TYR A 1098 -5.14 3.51 22.55
N LEU A 1099 -5.00 3.01 23.77
CA LEU A 1099 -4.03 1.96 24.14
C LEU A 1099 -4.82 0.67 24.36
N TYR A 1100 -4.29 -0.47 23.89
CA TYR A 1100 -4.97 -1.76 23.99
C TYR A 1100 -4.19 -2.78 24.81
N GLY A 1101 -4.89 -3.55 25.64
CA GLY A 1101 -4.46 -4.84 26.17
C GLY A 1101 -5.17 -5.94 25.38
N LEU A 1102 -4.42 -6.67 24.56
CA LEU A 1102 -4.98 -7.72 23.71
C LEU A 1102 -5.20 -9.00 24.51
N ARG A 1103 -6.16 -9.84 24.08
CA ARG A 1103 -6.24 -11.23 24.55
C ARG A 1103 -5.16 -12.12 23.94
N THR A 1104 -4.83 -13.20 24.62
CA THR A 1104 -4.10 -14.33 24.03
C THR A 1104 -4.98 -15.03 22.97
N LEU A 1105 -4.35 -15.71 22.01
CA LEU A 1105 -5.10 -16.42 20.97
C LEU A 1105 -5.92 -17.59 21.55
N GLU A 1106 -5.39 -18.24 22.60
CA GLU A 1106 -6.04 -19.36 23.29
C GLU A 1106 -7.13 -18.94 24.27
N GLY A 1107 -7.09 -17.71 24.79
CA GLY A 1107 -8.06 -17.20 25.79
C GLY A 1107 -7.91 -17.84 27.18
N THR A 1108 -6.82 -18.58 27.42
CA THR A 1108 -6.55 -19.30 28.67
C THR A 1108 -5.78 -18.44 29.67
N GLU A 1109 -4.84 -17.63 29.18
CA GLU A 1109 -4.00 -16.75 29.99
C GLU A 1109 -4.25 -15.27 29.70
N GLN A 1110 -4.04 -14.43 30.71
CA GLN A 1110 -4.17 -12.99 30.60
C GLN A 1110 -2.93 -12.41 29.93
N SER A 1111 -3.08 -11.88 28.73
CA SER A 1111 -2.00 -11.13 28.07
C SER A 1111 -1.82 -9.77 28.72
N ARG A 1112 -0.58 -9.28 28.78
CA ARG A 1112 -0.19 -8.01 29.40
C ARG A 1112 0.83 -7.27 28.55
N VAL A 1113 0.63 -5.96 28.47
CA VAL A 1113 1.52 -5.00 27.80
C VAL A 1113 1.66 -3.76 28.68
N GLU A 1114 2.79 -3.07 28.57
CA GLU A 1114 3.02 -1.82 29.29
C GLU A 1114 3.24 -0.65 28.34
N TYR A 1115 2.73 0.52 28.72
CA TYR A 1115 2.89 1.79 28.01
C TYR A 1115 3.39 2.86 28.99
N ARG A 1116 4.24 3.78 28.53
CA ARG A 1116 4.62 5.00 29.26
C ARG A 1116 4.95 6.13 28.28
N SER A 1117 5.08 7.35 28.77
CA SER A 1117 5.47 8.52 27.98
C SER A 1117 4.57 8.76 26.77
N VAL A 1118 3.27 8.51 26.95
CA VAL A 1118 2.27 8.66 25.89
C VAL A 1118 1.91 10.13 25.74
N ARG A 1119 2.30 10.71 24.61
CA ARG A 1119 2.22 12.15 24.33
C ARG A 1119 1.71 12.41 22.92
N LEU A 1120 0.93 13.48 22.76
CA LEU A 1120 0.61 14.06 21.46
C LEU A 1120 0.93 15.55 21.53
N ASN A 1121 2.16 15.90 21.18
CA ASN A 1121 2.65 17.26 21.33
C ASN A 1121 2.47 18.03 20.00
N PRO A 1122 1.90 19.23 20.00
CA PRO A 1122 1.91 20.08 18.82
C PRO A 1122 3.36 20.46 18.48
N VAL A 1123 3.68 20.47 17.20
CA VAL A 1123 4.96 21.00 16.74
C VAL A 1123 4.88 22.54 16.83
N ALA A 1124 5.86 23.13 17.53
CA ALA A 1124 5.84 24.55 17.87
C ALA A 1124 5.77 25.47 16.63
N SER A 1125 6.50 25.11 15.58
CA SER A 1125 6.39 25.72 14.25
C SER A 1125 6.43 24.61 13.20
N PRO A 1126 5.47 24.54 12.26
CA PRO A 1126 5.42 23.52 11.22
C PRO A 1126 6.41 23.79 10.08
N SER A 1127 7.62 24.25 10.41
CA SER A 1127 8.69 24.62 9.49
C SER A 1127 10.02 23.98 9.90
N SER A 1128 10.93 23.85 8.97
CA SER A 1128 12.36 23.62 9.19
C SER A 1128 13.09 24.94 9.08
N VAL A 1129 13.93 25.26 10.06
CA VAL A 1129 14.86 26.40 9.99
C VAL A 1129 16.08 25.97 9.19
N VAL A 1130 16.46 26.77 8.20
CA VAL A 1130 17.62 26.50 7.34
C VAL A 1130 18.54 27.71 7.34
N LEU A 1131 19.82 27.50 7.63
CA LEU A 1131 20.87 28.49 7.43
C LEU A 1131 21.82 27.96 6.36
N VAL A 1132 22.16 28.78 5.37
CA VAL A 1132 23.15 28.45 4.33
C VAL A 1132 24.22 29.53 4.28
N ARG A 1133 25.48 29.15 4.44
CA ARG A 1133 26.62 30.05 4.43
C ARG A 1133 26.92 30.53 3.02
N GLN A 1134 27.11 31.82 2.86
CA GLN A 1134 27.59 32.43 1.63
C GLN A 1134 29.08 32.12 1.41
N PRO A 1135 29.51 31.83 0.18
CA PRO A 1135 30.90 31.53 -0.13
C PRO A 1135 31.75 32.82 -0.12
N TYR A 1136 33.04 32.70 0.16
CA TYR A 1136 33.97 33.84 0.25
C TYR A 1136 34.71 34.09 -1.07
N GLY A 1137 35.03 35.36 -1.36
CA GLY A 1137 36.11 35.71 -2.30
C GLY A 1137 35.72 35.82 -3.78
N GLY A 1138 34.52 36.34 -4.09
CA GLY A 1138 34.11 36.65 -5.47
C GLY A 1138 33.54 35.45 -6.24
N THR A 1139 33.22 34.36 -5.55
CA THR A 1139 32.38 33.27 -6.05
C THR A 1139 30.91 33.72 -6.16
N PRO A 1140 30.12 33.10 -7.06
CA PRO A 1140 28.69 33.38 -7.20
C PRO A 1140 27.95 33.17 -5.87
N ASP A 1141 26.88 33.94 -5.64
CA ASP A 1141 26.03 33.86 -4.46
C ASP A 1141 25.37 32.46 -4.40
N VAL A 1142 25.17 31.89 -3.20
CA VAL A 1142 24.44 30.59 -3.12
C VAL A 1142 23.02 30.67 -3.65
N MET A 1143 22.47 31.89 -3.77
CA MET A 1143 21.15 32.18 -4.31
C MET A 1143 21.12 32.37 -5.83
N ASP A 1144 22.27 32.39 -6.49
CA ASP A 1144 22.35 32.66 -7.94
C ASP A 1144 21.67 31.57 -8.78
N GLU A 1145 21.11 32.03 -9.90
CA GLU A 1145 20.57 31.16 -10.95
C GLU A 1145 21.69 30.56 -11.81
N ARG A 1146 21.41 29.43 -12.46
CA ARG A 1146 22.40 28.76 -13.33
C ARG A 1146 22.80 29.67 -14.48
N PHE A 1147 24.09 29.93 -14.61
CA PHE A 1147 24.64 30.71 -15.72
C PHE A 1147 25.67 29.95 -16.55
N ILE A 1148 26.13 28.78 -16.10
CA ILE A 1148 27.08 27.95 -16.84
C ILE A 1148 26.32 27.17 -17.92
N PRO A 1149 26.60 27.38 -19.22
CA PRO A 1149 25.91 26.66 -20.27
C PRO A 1149 26.29 25.17 -20.24
N VAL A 1150 25.27 24.32 -20.28
CA VAL A 1150 25.41 22.88 -20.40
C VAL A 1150 24.56 22.37 -21.55
N GLU A 1151 25.20 21.69 -22.49
CA GLU A 1151 24.51 20.93 -23.52
C GLU A 1151 24.57 19.45 -23.17
N SER A 1152 23.44 18.77 -23.31
CA SER A 1152 23.39 17.32 -23.09
C SER A 1152 22.54 16.63 -24.13
N LYS A 1153 23.00 15.46 -24.59
CA LYS A 1153 22.30 14.64 -25.56
C LYS A 1153 22.24 13.20 -25.08
N ARG A 1154 21.03 12.74 -24.78
CA ARG A 1154 20.78 11.32 -24.48
C ARG A 1154 20.93 10.49 -25.74
N ILE A 1155 21.90 9.58 -25.74
CA ILE A 1155 22.06 8.61 -26.83
C ILE A 1155 21.17 7.40 -26.60
N ASN A 1156 21.08 6.94 -25.34
CA ASN A 1156 20.17 5.89 -24.87
C ASN A 1156 20.03 6.00 -23.33
N PRO A 1157 19.20 5.17 -22.66
CA PRO A 1157 19.02 5.26 -21.21
C PRO A 1157 20.30 5.13 -20.37
N THR A 1158 21.38 4.57 -20.92
CA THR A 1158 22.63 4.28 -20.21
C THR A 1158 23.80 5.16 -20.64
N ARG A 1159 23.59 6.05 -21.61
CA ARG A 1159 24.62 6.96 -22.14
C ARG A 1159 24.05 8.33 -22.50
N THR A 1160 24.67 9.35 -21.92
CA THR A 1160 24.42 10.75 -22.22
C THR A 1160 25.75 11.42 -22.54
N ASP A 1161 25.83 12.10 -23.68
CA ASP A 1161 26.99 12.94 -24.02
C ASP A 1161 26.72 14.34 -23.42
N ILE A 1162 27.73 14.91 -22.74
CA ILE A 1162 27.62 16.15 -21.95
C ILE A 1162 28.75 17.09 -22.34
N THR A 1163 28.39 18.34 -22.64
CA THR A 1163 29.31 19.43 -22.86
C THR A 1163 29.00 20.56 -21.88
N ALA A 1164 29.97 20.97 -21.07
CA ALA A 1164 29.82 22.05 -20.10
C ALA A 1164 30.94 23.08 -20.28
N GLY A 1165 30.58 24.37 -20.22
CA GLY A 1165 31.54 25.48 -20.25
C GLY A 1165 32.50 25.48 -19.05
N PRO A 1166 33.60 26.26 -19.11
CA PRO A 1166 34.51 26.41 -17.97
C PRO A 1166 33.80 27.07 -16.77
N GLY A 1167 34.32 26.84 -15.57
CA GLY A 1167 33.81 27.44 -14.32
C GLY A 1167 32.92 26.53 -13.47
N ALA A 1168 32.52 25.36 -13.98
CA ALA A 1168 31.75 24.40 -13.20
C ALA A 1168 32.62 23.72 -12.12
N ALA A 1169 32.23 23.77 -10.86
CA ALA A 1169 32.85 22.94 -9.82
C ALA A 1169 32.39 21.48 -9.93
N LEU A 1170 31.13 21.27 -10.29
CA LEU A 1170 30.47 19.97 -10.35
C LEU A 1170 29.63 19.85 -11.61
N VAL A 1171 29.67 18.70 -12.27
CA VAL A 1171 28.69 18.30 -13.29
C VAL A 1171 27.85 17.15 -12.76
N ALA A 1172 26.54 17.23 -12.88
CA ALA A 1172 25.61 16.19 -12.44
C ALA A 1172 24.67 15.76 -13.56
N LEU A 1173 24.22 14.52 -13.50
CA LEU A 1173 23.25 13.91 -14.38
C LEU A 1173 21.96 13.65 -13.59
N THR A 1174 20.78 13.94 -14.17
CA THR A 1174 19.46 13.71 -13.56
C THR A 1174 19.04 12.24 -13.51
N GLU A 1175 19.98 11.37 -13.15
CA GLU A 1175 19.79 9.94 -12.96
C GLU A 1175 20.21 9.59 -11.54
N THR A 1176 19.55 8.61 -10.93
CA THR A 1176 19.98 8.12 -9.63
C THR A 1176 21.45 7.70 -9.63
N ASN A 1177 22.19 8.18 -8.62
CA ASN A 1177 23.55 7.79 -8.34
C ASN A 1177 23.60 6.33 -7.90
N ALA A 1178 23.71 5.45 -8.88
CA ALA A 1178 23.94 4.03 -8.69
C ALA A 1178 25.42 3.66 -8.88
N PRO A 1179 25.94 2.66 -8.14
CA PRO A 1179 27.24 2.08 -8.42
C PRO A 1179 27.33 1.64 -9.89
N GLY A 1180 28.27 2.24 -10.64
CA GLY A 1180 28.50 1.92 -12.05
C GLY A 1180 28.37 3.09 -13.02
N TRP A 1181 27.81 4.21 -12.60
CA TRP A 1181 27.90 5.46 -13.36
C TRP A 1181 29.34 5.98 -13.39
N SER A 1182 29.78 6.37 -14.58
CA SER A 1182 31.12 6.89 -14.84
C SER A 1182 31.06 7.98 -15.91
N LEU A 1183 31.86 9.04 -15.74
CA LEU A 1183 32.05 10.09 -16.73
C LEU A 1183 33.44 9.93 -17.36
N SER A 1184 33.48 9.93 -18.68
CA SER A 1184 34.74 9.77 -19.43
C SER A 1184 35.74 10.85 -19.02
N GLY A 1185 36.92 10.47 -18.54
CA GLY A 1185 37.95 11.40 -18.06
C GLY A 1185 37.89 11.73 -16.56
N PHE A 1186 36.75 11.56 -15.90
CA PHE A 1186 36.53 11.98 -14.50
C PHE A 1186 36.23 10.81 -13.53
N GLY A 1187 35.92 9.62 -14.04
CA GLY A 1187 35.79 8.41 -13.23
C GLY A 1187 34.39 8.20 -12.64
N LYS A 1188 34.31 7.61 -11.45
CA LYS A 1188 33.04 7.17 -10.82
C LYS A 1188 32.25 8.34 -10.24
N SER A 1189 30.93 8.23 -10.25
CA SER A 1189 30.03 9.25 -9.71
C SER A 1189 29.99 9.27 -8.17
N SER A 1190 29.64 10.44 -7.63
CA SER A 1190 29.11 10.67 -6.28
C SER A 1190 27.65 11.11 -6.34
N ALA A 1191 26.96 11.22 -5.19
CA ALA A 1191 25.59 11.70 -5.13
C ALA A 1191 25.55 13.22 -4.89
N ALA A 1192 24.94 13.98 -5.80
CA ALA A 1192 24.58 15.39 -5.60
C ALA A 1192 23.07 15.53 -5.45
N GLN A 1193 22.62 16.62 -4.82
CA GLN A 1193 21.20 16.84 -4.45
C GLN A 1193 20.59 15.65 -3.69
N GLY A 1194 21.42 14.87 -2.98
CA GLY A 1194 21.00 13.64 -2.31
C GLY A 1194 20.67 12.44 -3.21
N TRP A 1195 20.68 12.57 -4.54
CA TRP A 1195 20.30 11.47 -5.45
C TRP A 1195 20.97 11.45 -6.83
N MET A 1196 21.36 12.58 -7.42
CA MET A 1196 21.90 12.67 -8.79
C MET A 1196 23.32 12.07 -8.89
N ALA A 1197 23.62 11.37 -9.99
CA ALA A 1197 25.01 10.99 -10.30
C ALA A 1197 25.83 12.23 -10.69
N SER A 1198 26.92 12.51 -9.98
CA SER A 1198 27.74 13.71 -10.19
C SER A 1198 29.24 13.44 -10.23
N TRP A 1199 30.00 14.36 -10.83
CA TRP A 1199 31.45 14.33 -10.92
C TRP A 1199 32.02 15.73 -10.66
N ARG A 1200 33.07 15.81 -9.83
CA ARG A 1200 33.82 17.05 -9.63
C ARG A 1200 34.68 17.31 -10.85
N VAL A 1201 34.63 18.53 -11.38
CA VAL A 1201 35.36 18.94 -12.59
C VAL A 1201 36.23 20.18 -12.37
N GLU A 1202 36.14 20.82 -11.20
CA GLU A 1202 37.11 21.82 -10.70
C GLU A 1202 37.40 22.96 -11.69
N GLY A 1203 36.34 23.47 -12.34
CA GLY A 1203 36.39 24.59 -13.28
C GLY A 1203 36.80 24.22 -14.70
N GLN A 1204 37.19 22.97 -14.96
CA GLN A 1204 37.60 22.50 -16.29
C GLN A 1204 36.39 22.39 -17.23
N PRO A 1205 36.52 22.78 -18.51
CA PRO A 1205 35.48 22.50 -19.50
C PRO A 1205 35.31 20.99 -19.65
N VAL A 1206 34.07 20.55 -19.83
CA VAL A 1206 33.73 19.13 -19.96
C VAL A 1206 33.24 18.87 -21.37
N ASP A 1207 33.82 17.87 -22.04
CA ASP A 1207 33.29 17.24 -23.24
C ASP A 1207 33.44 15.72 -23.06
N ALA A 1208 32.41 15.09 -22.50
CA ALA A 1208 32.50 13.73 -21.99
C ALA A 1208 31.19 12.95 -22.11
N ALA A 1209 31.30 11.62 -22.18
CA ALA A 1209 30.16 10.72 -22.13
C ALA A 1209 29.98 10.14 -20.72
N ALA A 1210 28.81 10.36 -20.11
CA ALA A 1210 28.35 9.67 -18.91
C ALA A 1210 27.78 8.30 -19.29
N ARG A 1211 28.22 7.23 -18.61
CA ARG A 1211 27.84 5.84 -18.92
C ARG A 1211 27.53 5.01 -17.68
N TYR A 1212 26.45 4.23 -17.74
CA TYR A 1212 26.17 3.19 -16.76
C TYR A 1212 26.81 1.86 -17.18
N LEU A 1213 28.00 1.58 -16.64
CA LEU A 1213 28.84 0.45 -17.05
C LEU A 1213 28.14 -0.93 -16.92
N PRO A 1214 27.37 -1.24 -15.86
CA PRO A 1214 26.72 -2.54 -15.71
C PRO A 1214 25.77 -2.89 -16.87
N ALA A 1215 25.20 -1.89 -17.55
CA ALA A 1215 24.33 -2.14 -18.70
C ALA A 1215 25.06 -2.79 -19.88
N SER A 1216 26.36 -2.59 -20.04
CA SER A 1216 27.15 -3.26 -21.08
C SER A 1216 27.12 -4.79 -20.91
N THR A 1217 27.26 -5.27 -19.67
CA THR A 1217 27.18 -6.71 -19.33
C THR A 1217 25.78 -7.27 -19.59
N SER A 1218 24.73 -6.54 -19.21
CA SER A 1218 23.34 -6.92 -19.50
C SER A 1218 23.07 -6.98 -21.00
N ARG A 1219 23.66 -6.06 -21.77
CA ARG A 1219 23.54 -6.04 -23.23
C ARG A 1219 24.22 -7.23 -23.89
N LEU A 1220 25.40 -7.62 -23.41
CA LEU A 1220 26.05 -8.87 -23.85
C LEU A 1220 25.16 -10.08 -23.59
N GLY A 1221 24.53 -10.16 -22.41
CA GLY A 1221 23.56 -11.22 -22.10
C GLY A 1221 22.39 -11.28 -23.08
N LEU A 1222 21.86 -10.12 -23.49
CA LEU A 1222 20.82 -10.03 -24.52
C LEU A 1222 21.32 -10.46 -25.90
N TYR A 1223 22.52 -10.02 -26.32
CA TYR A 1223 23.10 -10.37 -27.63
C TYR A 1223 23.50 -11.84 -27.75
N LEU A 1224 23.73 -12.54 -26.63
CA LEU A 1224 23.97 -13.97 -26.64
C LEU A 1224 22.70 -14.79 -26.91
N LEU A 1225 21.50 -14.23 -26.70
CA LEU A 1225 20.24 -14.96 -26.81
C LEU A 1225 20.02 -15.59 -28.22
N PRO A 1226 20.17 -14.88 -29.35
CA PRO A 1226 19.99 -15.49 -30.67
C PRO A 1226 20.98 -16.63 -30.95
N VAL A 1227 22.23 -16.48 -30.52
CA VAL A 1227 23.26 -17.52 -30.67
C VAL A 1227 22.91 -18.74 -29.80
N ALA A 1228 22.48 -18.50 -28.57
CA ALA A 1228 22.02 -19.53 -27.64
C ALA A 1228 20.81 -20.31 -28.19
N LEU A 1229 19.84 -19.61 -28.77
CA LEU A 1229 18.68 -20.20 -29.43
C LEU A 1229 19.11 -21.10 -30.59
N GLY A 1230 19.96 -20.59 -31.49
CA GLY A 1230 20.50 -21.36 -32.62
C GLY A 1230 21.24 -22.62 -32.16
N ALA A 1231 22.12 -22.49 -31.16
CA ALA A 1231 22.86 -23.61 -30.57
C ALA A 1231 21.92 -24.64 -29.91
N ALA A 1232 20.87 -24.18 -29.21
CA ALA A 1232 19.88 -25.04 -28.58
C ALA A 1232 19.10 -25.86 -29.61
N PHE A 1233 18.62 -25.23 -30.69
CA PHE A 1233 17.94 -25.93 -31.78
C PHE A 1233 18.85 -26.93 -32.49
N LEU A 1234 20.09 -26.55 -32.80
CA LEU A 1234 21.07 -27.45 -33.40
C LEU A 1234 21.37 -28.65 -32.49
N ALA A 1235 21.55 -28.43 -31.19
CA ALA A 1235 21.76 -29.51 -30.21
C ALA A 1235 20.56 -30.47 -30.13
N MET A 1236 19.33 -29.94 -30.20
CA MET A 1236 18.12 -30.77 -30.23
C MET A 1236 18.01 -31.57 -31.53
N LEU A 1237 18.28 -30.96 -32.69
CA LEU A 1237 18.25 -31.62 -34.01
C LEU A 1237 19.32 -32.70 -34.15
N THR A 1238 20.57 -32.41 -33.79
CA THR A 1238 21.68 -33.36 -33.80
C THR A 1238 21.43 -34.52 -32.83
N GLY A 1239 20.93 -34.23 -31.62
CA GLY A 1239 20.54 -35.26 -30.65
C GLY A 1239 19.38 -36.13 -31.14
N ALA A 1240 18.42 -35.57 -31.89
CA ALA A 1240 17.35 -36.35 -32.52
C ALA A 1240 17.90 -37.24 -33.66
N TRP A 1241 18.80 -36.71 -34.50
CA TRP A 1241 19.45 -37.44 -35.58
C TRP A 1241 20.29 -38.62 -35.07
N TRP A 1242 21.14 -38.40 -34.07
CA TRP A 1242 21.95 -39.45 -33.44
C TRP A 1242 21.08 -40.56 -32.84
N ARG A 1243 19.96 -40.21 -32.20
CA ARG A 1243 19.00 -41.20 -31.68
C ARG A 1243 18.37 -42.03 -32.80
N ARG A 1244 17.92 -41.40 -33.89
CA ARG A 1244 17.40 -42.12 -35.06
C ARG A 1244 18.44 -43.06 -35.66
N ARG A 1245 19.71 -42.63 -35.73
CA ARG A 1245 20.82 -43.45 -36.23
C ARG A 1245 21.14 -44.64 -35.31
N ARG A 1246 21.11 -44.45 -33.99
CA ARG A 1246 21.29 -45.54 -33.01
C ARG A 1246 20.17 -46.56 -33.10
N LEU A 1247 18.91 -46.11 -33.17
CA LEU A 1247 17.73 -46.97 -33.31
C LEU A 1247 17.76 -47.79 -34.61
N ARG A 1248 18.23 -47.20 -35.73
CA ARG A 1248 18.44 -47.91 -37.00
C ARG A 1248 19.57 -48.94 -36.96
N ARG A 1249 20.53 -48.82 -36.04
CA ARG A 1249 21.63 -49.78 -35.85
C ARG A 1249 21.30 -50.88 -34.84
N SER A 1250 20.25 -50.70 -34.03
CA SER A 1250 19.86 -51.65 -32.98
C SER A 1250 18.62 -52.49 -33.31
N ASN A 1251 18.01 -52.31 -34.48
CA ASN A 1251 17.06 -53.25 -35.07
C ASN A 1251 17.76 -53.96 -36.24
N PRO A 1252 18.09 -55.26 -36.15
CA PRO A 1252 18.41 -56.06 -37.33
C PRO A 1252 17.21 -56.17 -38.28
#